data_AF-Q5U595-F1
#
_entry.id   AF-Q5U595-F1
#
_cell.length_a   1.000
_cell.length_b   1.000
_cell.length_c   1.000
_cell.angle_alpha   90.00
_cell.angle_beta   90.00
_cell.angle_gamma   90.00
#
_symmetry.space_group_name_H-M   'P 1'
#
loop_
_entity.id
_entity.type
_entity.pdbx_description
1 polymer ?
#
loop_
_entity_poly.entity_id
_entity_poly.type
_entity_poly.pdbx_seq_one_letter_code
_entity_poly.pdbx_strand_id
1 'polypeptide(L)'
;MTEHGIKWGCEYCTYENWPSAIKCTMCRAPRPSGAIITEEPFKNSTPDVGSMERDIGSPLICPDSSARPRVKSSYSMEPSSKWSCQICTYLNWPRAIRCTQCLSQRRTRSPTESPQSSGSGLRSIPSPIDPCEEYNDRNKLNIKGQHWTCSACTYENCAKAKKCVVCDHPTPNNMDAIELANTDEASSIINEQDRARWRGGCSSSNSQRRSPPTSKRDSDMDFQRIELAGAVGSKEEFELDLKKLKQIKNRMRKTDWLFLNACVGIVEGDLSAVESYKTSGGDIARQLSADEVRLLNRPSAFDVGYTLVHLSIRFQRQDMLAILLTEVSQHAAKCIPAMVCPELTEQIRREIAASVHQRKGDFACYFLTDLVTFTLPADIEDLPPTVQEKLFDEVLDRDVQKELEEESPIINWSLELGTRLDSRLYALWNRTAGDCLLDSVLQATWGIYDKDSVLRKALHDSLHDCSHWFYSRWKEWESWYSQSFGLHFSLREEQWQEDWAFILSLASQPGASLEQTHIFVLAHILRRPIIVYGVKYYKSFRGETLGYTRFQGVYLPLLWEQSFCWKSPIALGYTRGHFSALVAMENDGFDNRGAGANLNTDDDITVTFLPLVDSERKLLHIHFLSAQELGNEDQQEKLLREWMDCCVTEGGVLVAMQKSSRRRNHPLVTQMVEKWLDGYRQIRPCTALSDGEEDEDDEDE
;
A
#
# COMPACT_ATOMS: atom_id res chain seq x y z
N MET A 1 -31.05 -11.12 15.14
CA MET A 1 -31.01 -9.73 14.65
C MET A 1 -29.57 -9.30 14.66
N THR A 2 -28.86 -9.51 13.54
CA THR A 2 -27.54 -8.96 13.29
C THR A 2 -27.56 -8.57 11.82
N GLU A 3 -27.98 -7.34 11.56
CA GLU A 3 -27.69 -6.68 10.29
C GLU A 3 -26.18 -6.67 10.15
N HIS A 4 -25.68 -7.38 9.15
CA HIS A 4 -24.27 -7.37 8.77
C HIS A 4 -24.02 -6.03 8.07
N GLY A 5 -23.92 -4.97 8.87
CA GLY A 5 -23.59 -3.63 8.40
C GLY A 5 -22.13 -3.60 7.96
N ILE A 6 -21.90 -3.12 6.75
CA ILE A 6 -20.59 -2.93 6.12
C ILE A 6 -19.66 -2.17 7.08
N LYS A 7 -18.58 -2.82 7.55
CA LYS A 7 -17.52 -2.16 8.34
C LYS A 7 -16.85 -1.09 7.49
N TRP A 8 -16.35 -0.02 8.11
CA TRP A 8 -15.60 1.02 7.41
C TRP A 8 -14.10 0.87 7.68
N GLY A 9 -13.29 0.85 6.62
CA GLY A 9 -11.82 0.85 6.72
C GLY A 9 -11.30 2.22 7.14
N CYS A 10 -10.38 2.27 8.09
CA CYS A 10 -9.72 3.51 8.47
C CYS A 10 -8.74 3.98 7.38
N GLU A 11 -8.89 5.21 6.88
CA GLU A 11 -8.00 5.76 5.84
C GLU A 11 -6.53 5.90 6.29
N TYR A 12 -6.26 5.86 7.59
CA TYR A 12 -4.92 6.08 8.16
C TYR A 12 -4.20 4.78 8.52
N CYS A 13 -4.92 3.77 9.01
CA CYS A 13 -4.32 2.52 9.47
C CYS A 13 -5.02 1.27 8.93
N THR A 14 -5.86 1.46 7.90
CA THR A 14 -6.64 0.45 7.16
C THR A 14 -7.57 -0.47 7.96
N TYR A 15 -7.56 -0.38 9.30
CA TYR A 15 -8.36 -1.22 10.19
C TYR A 15 -9.85 -1.09 9.93
N GLU A 16 -10.53 -2.24 9.82
CA GLU A 16 -11.98 -2.32 9.65
C GLU A 16 -12.72 -2.06 10.97
N ASN A 17 -13.40 -0.92 11.03
CA ASN A 17 -14.16 -0.49 12.18
C ASN A 17 -15.65 -0.84 12.02
N TRP A 18 -16.31 -1.14 13.14
CA TRP A 18 -17.75 -1.36 13.16
C TRP A 18 -18.52 -0.12 12.67
N PRO A 19 -19.69 -0.29 12.02
CA PRO A 19 -20.51 0.82 11.52
C PRO A 19 -20.88 1.88 12.59
N SER A 20 -20.92 1.48 13.87
CA SER A 20 -21.19 2.36 15.01
C SER A 20 -19.97 3.15 15.52
N ALA A 21 -18.75 2.80 15.08
CA ALA A 21 -17.54 3.48 15.52
C ALA A 21 -17.39 4.82 14.80
N ILE A 22 -17.37 5.91 15.57
CA ILE A 22 -17.15 7.28 15.07
C ILE A 22 -15.66 7.62 14.87
N LYS A 23 -14.77 6.80 15.43
CA LYS A 23 -13.31 6.92 15.33
C LYS A 23 -12.72 5.53 15.18
N CYS A 24 -11.56 5.44 14.54
CA CYS A 24 -10.85 4.19 14.38
C CYS A 24 -10.44 3.63 15.75
N THR A 25 -10.70 2.36 15.98
CA THR A 25 -10.37 1.66 17.23
C THR A 25 -8.85 1.56 17.42
N MET A 26 -8.10 1.51 16.32
CA MET A 26 -6.65 1.37 16.32
C MET A 26 -5.94 2.73 16.45
N CYS A 27 -6.16 3.67 15.53
CA CYS A 27 -5.41 4.93 15.49
C CYS A 27 -6.20 6.18 15.94
N ARG A 28 -7.48 6.02 16.31
CA ARG A 28 -8.41 7.13 16.66
C ARG A 28 -8.71 8.14 15.56
N ALA A 29 -8.25 7.92 14.33
CA ALA A 29 -8.65 8.74 13.19
C ALA A 29 -10.17 8.84 13.09
N PRO A 30 -10.73 10.03 12.80
CA PRO A 30 -12.17 10.19 12.65
C PRO A 30 -12.69 9.35 11.48
N ARG A 31 -13.93 8.86 11.59
CA ARG A 31 -14.60 8.23 10.45
C ARG A 31 -14.76 9.26 9.32
N PRO A 32 -14.42 8.94 8.06
CA PRO A 32 -14.67 9.84 6.93
C PRO A 32 -16.16 10.19 6.85
N SER A 33 -16.47 11.48 6.83
CA SER A 33 -17.86 11.96 6.86
C SER A 33 -18.51 11.85 5.47
N GLY A 34 -19.10 10.69 5.16
CA GLY A 34 -19.88 10.44 3.95
C GLY A 34 -21.18 9.69 4.25
N ALA A 35 -22.32 10.37 4.03
CA ALA A 35 -23.71 9.87 4.14
C ALA A 35 -24.09 9.17 5.46
N ILE A 36 -24.33 9.97 6.50
CA ILE A 36 -25.07 9.55 7.69
C ILE A 36 -26.54 9.31 7.29
N ILE A 37 -26.94 8.06 7.08
CA ILE A 37 -28.33 7.63 7.34
C ILE A 37 -28.32 7.11 8.77
N THR A 38 -28.43 8.01 9.74
CA THR A 38 -28.88 7.63 11.08
C THR A 38 -30.39 7.75 11.09
N GLU A 39 -31.06 6.62 11.29
CA GLU A 39 -32.40 6.62 11.84
C GLU A 39 -32.35 7.28 13.22
N GLU A 40 -32.86 8.51 13.30
CA GLU A 40 -33.15 9.22 14.55
C GLU A 40 -34.36 8.55 15.23
N PRO A 41 -34.28 8.12 16.50
CA PRO A 41 -35.44 7.60 17.22
C PRO A 41 -36.36 8.75 17.63
N PHE A 42 -37.56 8.78 17.06
CA PHE A 42 -38.72 9.59 17.45
C PHE A 42 -38.86 9.79 18.97
N LYS A 43 -38.78 11.04 19.45
CA LYS A 43 -39.57 11.53 20.58
C LYS A 43 -39.96 13.00 20.38
N ASN A 44 -41.26 13.18 20.18
CA ASN A 44 -42.00 14.45 20.12
C ASN A 44 -41.77 15.30 21.38
N SER A 45 -41.59 16.62 21.23
CA SER A 45 -42.47 17.69 21.79
C SER A 45 -41.78 19.07 21.73
N THR A 46 -42.32 19.91 20.83
CA THR A 46 -42.52 21.39 20.91
C THR A 46 -41.35 22.36 21.20
N PRO A 47 -41.13 23.38 20.32
CA PRO A 47 -40.12 24.43 20.52
C PRO A 47 -40.73 25.70 21.15
N ASP A 48 -39.93 26.46 21.90
CA ASP A 48 -40.20 27.88 22.12
C ASP A 48 -38.89 28.68 22.32
N VAL A 49 -38.64 29.56 21.34
CA VAL A 49 -38.21 30.97 21.43
C VAL A 49 -37.17 31.40 22.47
N GLY A 50 -36.12 32.07 21.99
CA GLY A 50 -35.60 33.25 22.70
C GLY A 50 -34.08 33.47 22.74
N SER A 51 -33.59 34.18 21.72
CA SER A 51 -32.76 35.40 21.84
C SER A 51 -31.37 35.41 22.50
N MET A 52 -30.44 36.01 21.73
CA MET A 52 -29.35 36.92 22.13
C MET A 52 -28.12 36.30 22.81
N GLU A 53 -26.89 36.75 22.60
CA GLU A 53 -26.20 37.59 21.60
C GLU A 53 -24.70 37.45 21.92
N ARG A 54 -23.85 37.56 20.88
CA ARG A 54 -22.48 38.11 20.83
C ARG A 54 -21.66 38.19 22.13
N ASP A 55 -20.47 37.59 22.12
CA ASP A 55 -19.21 38.35 22.30
C ASP A 55 -17.93 37.55 22.00
N ILE A 56 -16.98 38.22 21.32
CA ILE A 56 -15.49 38.17 21.45
C ILE A 56 -14.81 36.81 21.11
N GLY A 57 -13.87 36.66 20.19
CA GLY A 57 -12.83 37.54 19.68
C GLY A 57 -11.43 36.90 19.89
N SER A 58 -10.95 36.12 18.90
CA SER A 58 -9.54 35.75 18.56
C SER A 58 -8.59 35.17 19.66
N PRO A 59 -7.34 34.79 19.34
CA PRO A 59 -6.92 33.52 18.70
C PRO A 59 -5.84 32.76 19.52
N LEU A 60 -5.72 31.43 19.39
CA LEU A 60 -4.66 30.62 20.02
C LEU A 60 -4.19 29.58 18.98
N ILE A 61 -3.04 29.69 18.27
CA ILE A 61 -1.64 29.49 18.70
C ILE A 61 -1.53 28.81 20.07
N CYS A 62 -0.97 27.59 20.10
CA CYS A 62 -0.07 27.02 21.12
C CYS A 62 -0.09 25.47 21.12
N PRO A 63 0.98 24.81 21.58
CA PRO A 63 1.71 23.84 20.79
C PRO A 63 1.74 22.45 21.46
N ASP A 64 2.62 21.59 20.95
CA ASP A 64 3.19 20.40 21.58
C ASP A 64 3.01 20.33 23.11
N SER A 65 2.51 19.19 23.58
CA SER A 65 2.49 18.85 25.00
C SER A 65 2.56 17.34 25.17
N SER A 66 3.79 16.86 25.06
CA SER A 66 4.33 15.88 25.99
C SER A 66 4.08 16.32 27.45
N ALA A 67 3.96 15.33 28.33
CA ALA A 67 3.78 15.41 29.78
C ALA A 67 2.35 15.73 30.29
N ARG A 68 1.62 14.65 30.65
CA ARG A 68 0.70 14.67 31.80
C ARG A 68 0.79 13.35 32.59
N PRO A 69 0.48 13.36 33.90
CA PRO A 69 1.46 13.01 34.92
C PRO A 69 1.34 11.57 35.43
N ARG A 70 2.43 11.08 36.04
CA ARG A 70 2.47 9.86 36.85
C ARG A 70 1.34 9.82 37.89
N VAL A 71 0.37 8.94 37.69
CA VAL A 71 -0.49 8.44 38.76
C VAL A 71 0.02 7.06 39.15
N LYS A 72 0.63 6.95 40.35
CA LYS A 72 0.83 5.68 41.03
C LYS A 72 -0.55 5.19 41.48
N SER A 73 -0.99 4.04 40.99
CA SER A 73 -2.04 3.27 41.64
C SER A 73 -1.64 1.80 41.68
N SER A 74 -0.98 1.44 42.77
CA SER A 74 -0.89 0.09 43.29
C SER A 74 -2.29 -0.44 43.60
N TYR A 75 -2.82 -1.32 42.75
CA TYR A 75 -3.83 -2.31 43.14
C TYR A 75 -3.48 -3.64 42.47
N SER A 76 -2.86 -4.50 43.27
CA SER A 76 -2.93 -5.95 43.08
C SER A 76 -4.39 -6.35 43.26
N MET A 77 -5.03 -6.90 42.22
CA MET A 77 -6.22 -7.72 42.38
C MET A 77 -6.18 -8.90 41.41
N GLU A 78 -6.27 -10.08 42.00
CA GLU A 78 -6.29 -11.41 41.42
C GLU A 78 -7.24 -11.55 40.21
N PRO A 79 -6.98 -12.50 39.29
CA PRO A 79 -7.87 -12.82 38.18
C PRO A 79 -9.14 -13.53 38.68
N SER A 80 -10.00 -12.79 39.38
CA SER A 80 -11.22 -13.30 39.97
C SER A 80 -12.39 -13.26 38.96
N SER A 81 -12.71 -14.42 38.40
CA SER A 81 -14.05 -14.85 37.94
C SER A 81 -14.71 -14.17 36.72
N LYS A 82 -13.98 -13.96 35.62
CA LYS A 82 -14.62 -13.77 34.29
C LYS A 82 -15.32 -15.06 33.86
N TRP A 83 -16.47 -14.98 33.17
CA TRP A 83 -17.18 -16.16 32.63
C TRP A 83 -17.06 -16.21 31.11
N SER A 84 -16.76 -17.37 30.53
CA SER A 84 -16.74 -17.56 29.08
C SER A 84 -18.15 -17.75 28.53
N CYS A 85 -18.48 -17.07 27.44
CA CYS A 85 -19.76 -17.26 26.77
C CYS A 85 -19.85 -18.65 26.15
N GLN A 86 -20.94 -19.39 26.40
CA GLN A 86 -21.14 -20.70 25.78
C GLN A 86 -21.43 -20.65 24.28
N ILE A 87 -21.80 -19.48 23.74
CA ILE A 87 -22.13 -19.32 22.31
C ILE A 87 -20.93 -18.83 21.51
N CYS A 88 -20.20 -17.82 22.00
CA CYS A 88 -19.10 -17.19 21.25
C CYS A 88 -17.76 -17.14 21.99
N THR A 89 -17.61 -17.93 23.06
CA THR A 89 -16.39 -18.08 23.91
C THR A 89 -15.84 -16.82 24.58
N TYR A 90 -16.38 -15.63 24.31
CA TYR A 90 -15.93 -14.34 24.85
C TYR A 90 -15.94 -14.32 26.39
N LEU A 91 -14.85 -13.81 26.98
CA LEU A 91 -14.65 -13.68 28.43
C LEU A 91 -15.34 -12.42 28.97
N ASN A 92 -16.49 -12.63 29.58
CA ASN A 92 -17.34 -11.58 30.13
C ASN A 92 -17.00 -11.27 31.59
N TRP A 93 -17.15 -10.00 31.96
CA TRP A 93 -17.00 -9.56 33.34
C TRP A 93 -18.04 -10.25 34.26
N PRO A 94 -17.72 -10.52 35.54
CA PRO A 94 -18.63 -11.18 36.48
C PRO A 94 -20.00 -10.49 36.60
N ARG A 95 -20.06 -9.17 36.41
CA ARG A 95 -21.29 -8.34 36.42
C ARG A 95 -22.11 -8.42 35.13
N ALA A 96 -21.56 -8.95 34.04
CA ALA A 96 -22.26 -9.04 32.77
C ALA A 96 -23.30 -10.18 32.80
N ILE A 97 -24.58 -9.82 32.65
CA ILE A 97 -25.70 -10.76 32.56
C ILE A 97 -25.88 -11.36 31.16
N ARG A 98 -25.27 -10.74 30.15
CA ARG A 98 -25.25 -11.15 28.75
C ARG A 98 -23.84 -11.03 28.21
N CYS A 99 -23.52 -11.83 27.21
CA CYS A 99 -22.24 -11.78 26.54
C CYS A 99 -22.08 -10.43 25.81
N THR A 100 -20.96 -9.73 26.00
CA THR A 100 -20.67 -8.47 25.30
C THR A 100 -20.58 -8.66 23.79
N GLN A 101 -20.15 -9.84 23.31
CA GLN A 101 -20.03 -10.11 21.89
C GLN A 101 -21.32 -10.59 21.23
N CYS A 102 -21.91 -11.70 21.69
CA CYS A 102 -23.09 -12.28 21.04
C CYS A 102 -24.43 -11.98 21.73
N LEU A 103 -24.43 -11.15 22.79
CA LEU A 103 -25.59 -10.79 23.61
C LEU A 103 -26.31 -11.98 24.28
N SER A 104 -25.72 -13.18 24.24
CA SER A 104 -26.30 -14.39 24.82
C SER A 104 -26.27 -14.34 26.35
N GLN A 105 -27.36 -14.74 26.99
CA GLN A 105 -27.55 -14.62 28.44
C GLN A 105 -26.70 -15.61 29.23
N ARG A 106 -26.12 -15.16 30.36
CA ARG A 106 -25.37 -16.01 31.28
C ARG A 106 -26.32 -17.04 31.92
N ARG A 107 -26.07 -18.33 31.73
CA ARG A 107 -26.78 -19.39 32.49
C ARG A 107 -26.13 -19.56 33.86
N THR A 108 -26.78 -19.09 34.93
CA THR A 108 -26.45 -19.46 36.31
C THR A 108 -27.01 -20.85 36.60
N ARG A 109 -26.15 -21.88 36.68
CA ARG A 109 -26.52 -23.14 37.34
C ARG A 109 -26.21 -23.01 38.83
N SER A 110 -27.26 -23.06 39.65
CA SER A 110 -27.18 -23.27 41.09
C SER A 110 -26.43 -24.59 41.37
N PRO A 111 -25.53 -24.66 42.37
CA PRO A 111 -24.82 -25.90 42.69
C PRO A 111 -25.52 -26.63 43.83
N THR A 112 -26.22 -27.75 43.57
CA THR A 112 -26.44 -28.79 44.60
C THR A 112 -26.91 -30.12 43.98
N GLU A 113 -26.20 -31.19 44.35
CA GLU A 113 -26.60 -32.60 44.43
C GLU A 113 -26.79 -33.46 43.15
N SER A 114 -25.86 -34.41 43.03
CA SER A 114 -25.85 -35.66 42.24
C SER A 114 -26.23 -36.85 43.16
N PRO A 115 -26.21 -38.14 42.74
CA PRO A 115 -26.57 -38.85 41.49
C PRO A 115 -27.44 -40.13 41.79
N GLN A 116 -27.50 -41.10 40.84
CA GLN A 116 -28.00 -42.52 40.93
C GLN A 116 -29.48 -42.70 40.53
N SER A 117 -29.96 -43.70 39.78
CA SER A 117 -29.46 -45.00 39.27
C SER A 117 -30.44 -45.58 38.23
N SER A 118 -29.90 -46.29 37.23
CA SER A 118 -30.34 -47.58 36.62
C SER A 118 -31.82 -47.92 36.34
N GLY A 119 -32.12 -48.34 35.10
CA GLY A 119 -33.30 -49.19 34.81
C GLY A 119 -33.66 -49.36 33.33
N SER A 120 -33.22 -50.47 32.71
CA SER A 120 -33.51 -50.93 31.34
C SER A 120 -34.99 -51.15 31.02
N GLY A 121 -35.38 -50.90 29.76
CA GLY A 121 -36.66 -51.36 29.19
C GLY A 121 -36.80 -51.08 27.69
N LEU A 122 -36.55 -52.11 26.88
CA LEU A 122 -36.67 -52.13 25.41
C LEU A 122 -38.10 -51.82 24.91
N ARG A 123 -38.23 -50.95 23.90
CA ARG A 123 -39.24 -51.02 22.81
C ARG A 123 -38.90 -50.04 21.66
N SER A 124 -38.63 -50.64 20.51
CA SER A 124 -38.69 -50.21 19.10
C SER A 124 -39.01 -48.74 18.75
N ILE A 125 -38.02 -47.99 18.22
CA ILE A 125 -38.20 -46.73 17.45
C ILE A 125 -37.08 -46.65 16.39
N PRO A 126 -37.35 -46.28 15.13
CA PRO A 126 -36.32 -46.08 14.11
C PRO A 126 -35.62 -44.72 14.23
N SER A 127 -34.37 -44.65 13.74
CA SER A 127 -33.49 -43.47 13.48
C SER A 127 -32.56 -42.99 14.60
N PRO A 128 -31.33 -42.58 14.22
CA PRO A 128 -30.75 -41.35 14.70
C PRO A 128 -30.63 -40.37 13.52
N ILE A 129 -31.59 -39.45 13.40
CA ILE A 129 -31.35 -38.19 12.70
C ILE A 129 -30.37 -37.41 13.60
N ASP A 130 -29.22 -37.05 13.03
CA ASP A 130 -28.17 -36.28 13.69
C ASP A 130 -28.71 -34.90 14.12
N PRO A 131 -28.64 -34.51 15.42
CA PRO A 131 -29.06 -33.19 15.89
C PRO A 131 -28.19 -32.01 15.39
N CYS A 132 -27.23 -32.25 14.50
CA CYS A 132 -26.38 -31.24 13.88
C CYS A 132 -27.07 -30.40 12.78
N GLU A 133 -28.18 -30.88 12.18
CA GLU A 133 -28.74 -30.23 10.98
C GLU A 133 -29.68 -29.04 11.25
N GLU A 134 -30.16 -28.84 12.47
CA GLU A 134 -31.19 -27.83 12.76
C GLU A 134 -30.64 -26.45 13.18
N TYR A 135 -29.32 -26.31 13.35
CA TYR A 135 -28.69 -25.05 13.77
C TYR A 135 -28.02 -24.26 12.63
N ASN A 136 -27.89 -24.86 11.42
CA ASN A 136 -27.23 -24.25 10.26
C ASN A 136 -28.20 -23.61 9.24
N ASP A 137 -29.52 -23.70 9.46
CA ASP A 137 -30.53 -23.19 8.50
C ASP A 137 -30.98 -21.74 8.76
N ARG A 138 -30.34 -21.05 9.72
CA ARG A 138 -30.61 -19.63 10.02
C ARG A 138 -29.73 -18.63 9.26
N ASN A 139 -28.86 -19.11 8.37
CA ASN A 139 -27.97 -18.30 7.53
C ASN A 139 -28.43 -18.16 6.05
N LYS A 140 -29.65 -18.56 5.70
CA LYS A 140 -30.26 -18.09 4.44
C LYS A 140 -30.56 -16.60 4.57
N LEU A 141 -29.66 -15.77 4.05
CA LEU A 141 -30.01 -14.41 3.68
C LEU A 141 -31.23 -14.49 2.77
N ASN A 142 -32.31 -13.91 3.26
CA ASN A 142 -33.56 -13.70 2.56
C ASN A 142 -33.33 -12.65 1.46
N ILE A 143 -32.57 -12.99 0.41
CA ILE A 143 -32.41 -12.16 -0.78
C ILE A 143 -33.50 -12.58 -1.77
N LYS A 144 -34.74 -12.16 -1.51
CA LYS A 144 -35.79 -12.09 -2.54
C LYS A 144 -35.54 -10.90 -3.48
N GLY A 145 -34.33 -10.78 -4.01
CA GLY A 145 -33.95 -9.80 -5.03
C GLY A 145 -33.67 -10.54 -6.33
N GLN A 146 -34.27 -10.11 -7.44
CA GLN A 146 -34.02 -10.70 -8.75
C GLN A 146 -32.52 -10.55 -9.12
N HIS A 147 -31.94 -11.61 -9.71
CA HIS A 147 -30.58 -11.68 -10.23
C HIS A 147 -30.63 -12.15 -11.69
N TRP A 148 -29.58 -11.85 -12.46
CA TRP A 148 -29.39 -12.40 -13.80
C TRP A 148 -27.99 -13.00 -13.92
N THR A 149 -27.90 -14.18 -14.51
CA THR A 149 -26.63 -14.88 -14.75
C THR A 149 -26.04 -14.42 -16.08
N CYS A 150 -24.76 -14.05 -16.06
CA CYS A 150 -24.07 -13.62 -17.27
C CYS A 150 -23.90 -14.77 -18.26
N SER A 151 -24.37 -14.59 -19.50
CA SER A 151 -24.22 -15.56 -20.59
C SER A 151 -22.76 -15.77 -21.05
N ALA A 152 -21.87 -14.78 -20.86
CA ALA A 152 -20.47 -14.90 -21.24
C ALA A 152 -19.55 -15.52 -20.17
N CYS A 153 -19.73 -15.19 -18.89
CA CYS A 153 -18.81 -15.61 -17.81
C CYS A 153 -19.50 -16.28 -16.61
N THR A 154 -20.79 -16.58 -16.69
CA THR A 154 -21.59 -17.28 -15.65
C THR A 154 -21.76 -16.58 -14.31
N TYR A 155 -21.25 -15.35 -14.16
CA TYR A 155 -21.36 -14.57 -12.93
C TYR A 155 -22.81 -14.12 -12.64
N GLU A 156 -23.26 -14.21 -11.39
CA GLU A 156 -24.57 -13.71 -10.96
C GLU A 156 -24.55 -12.21 -10.67
N ASN A 157 -25.25 -11.45 -11.50
CA ASN A 157 -25.37 -10.00 -11.37
C ASN A 157 -26.70 -9.64 -10.69
N CYS A 158 -26.68 -8.56 -9.92
CA CYS A 158 -27.90 -7.95 -9.38
C CYS A 158 -28.84 -7.47 -10.52
N ALA A 159 -30.17 -7.59 -10.38
CA ALA A 159 -31.13 -7.17 -11.41
C ALA A 159 -31.02 -5.70 -11.85
N LYS A 160 -30.36 -4.83 -11.07
CA LYS A 160 -30.12 -3.41 -11.43
C LYS A 160 -28.89 -3.20 -12.33
N ALA A 161 -28.01 -4.19 -12.44
CA ALA A 161 -26.78 -4.07 -13.23
C ALA A 161 -27.10 -4.19 -14.72
N LYS A 162 -26.72 -3.18 -15.53
CA LYS A 162 -26.93 -3.14 -16.99
C LYS A 162 -25.93 -3.97 -17.81
N LYS A 163 -24.83 -4.37 -17.17
CA LYS A 163 -23.72 -5.15 -17.73
C LYS A 163 -23.13 -6.03 -16.64
N CYS A 164 -22.49 -7.12 -17.03
CA CYS A 164 -21.85 -8.04 -16.13
C CYS A 164 -20.67 -7.35 -15.44
N VAL A 165 -20.60 -7.39 -14.12
CA VAL A 165 -19.48 -6.77 -13.37
C VAL A 165 -18.13 -7.43 -13.66
N VAL A 166 -18.13 -8.70 -14.08
CA VAL A 166 -16.91 -9.48 -14.33
C VAL A 166 -16.39 -9.31 -15.76
N CYS A 167 -17.26 -9.23 -16.76
CA CYS A 167 -16.84 -9.26 -18.17
C CYS A 167 -17.48 -8.18 -19.05
N ASP A 168 -18.18 -7.21 -18.46
CA ASP A 168 -18.90 -6.14 -19.13
C ASP A 168 -19.98 -6.59 -20.15
N HIS A 169 -20.28 -7.89 -20.21
CA HIS A 169 -21.28 -8.42 -21.12
C HIS A 169 -22.69 -7.91 -20.76
N PRO A 170 -23.49 -7.44 -21.73
CA PRO A 170 -24.80 -6.83 -21.46
C PRO A 170 -25.81 -7.84 -20.91
N THR A 171 -26.81 -7.33 -20.18
CA THR A 171 -27.89 -8.15 -19.62
C THR A 171 -28.75 -8.82 -20.70
N PRO A 172 -29.18 -10.09 -20.54
CA PRO A 172 -30.10 -10.77 -21.47
C PRO A 172 -31.50 -10.14 -21.57
N ASN A 173 -31.92 -9.33 -20.58
CA ASN A 173 -33.28 -8.78 -20.47
C ASN A 173 -33.44 -7.32 -20.96
N ASN A 174 -32.59 -6.88 -21.89
CA ASN A 174 -32.77 -5.58 -22.55
C ASN A 174 -32.98 -5.77 -24.06
N MET A 175 -34.09 -6.43 -24.43
CA MET A 175 -34.55 -6.53 -25.82
C MET A 175 -35.35 -5.29 -26.30
N ASP A 176 -35.57 -4.29 -25.43
CA ASP A 176 -36.22 -3.02 -25.78
C ASP A 176 -35.24 -1.85 -26.01
N ALA A 177 -33.94 -2.13 -26.18
CA ALA A 177 -32.93 -1.13 -26.55
C ALA A 177 -32.27 -1.41 -27.92
N ILE A 178 -32.87 -2.28 -28.73
CA ILE A 178 -32.53 -2.51 -30.15
C ILE A 178 -33.65 -1.94 -31.02
N GLU A 179 -34.10 -0.70 -30.77
CA GLU A 179 -35.02 0.03 -31.67
C GLU A 179 -35.00 1.57 -31.50
N LEU A 180 -34.02 2.13 -30.80
CA LEU A 180 -33.82 3.58 -30.62
C LEU A 180 -32.37 4.06 -30.88
N ALA A 181 -31.66 3.29 -31.72
CA ALA A 181 -30.35 3.65 -32.27
C ALA A 181 -30.34 3.68 -33.82
N ASN A 182 -31.53 3.68 -34.44
CA ASN A 182 -31.75 3.78 -35.89
C ASN A 182 -32.63 5.00 -36.18
N THR A 183 -32.13 6.22 -35.96
CA THR A 183 -32.74 7.48 -36.41
C THR A 183 -31.76 8.62 -36.13
N ASP A 184 -30.77 8.78 -37.00
CA ASP A 184 -30.09 10.05 -37.31
C ASP A 184 -29.16 9.82 -38.51
N GLU A 185 -29.76 9.38 -39.62
CA GLU A 185 -29.19 9.40 -40.98
C GLU A 185 -30.16 10.25 -41.81
N ALA A 186 -29.86 11.54 -42.00
CA ALA A 186 -30.30 12.35 -43.14
C ALA A 186 -29.75 13.78 -43.06
N SER A 187 -28.66 14.05 -43.78
CA SER A 187 -28.40 15.27 -44.58
C SER A 187 -26.91 15.27 -44.98
N SER A 188 -26.43 15.29 -46.23
CA SER A 188 -26.90 15.02 -47.58
C SER A 188 -25.77 15.51 -48.53
N ILE A 189 -25.55 14.82 -49.66
CA ILE A 189 -25.31 15.40 -51.01
C ILE A 189 -23.85 15.58 -51.53
N ILE A 190 -23.40 14.59 -52.34
CA ILE A 190 -23.03 14.64 -53.80
C ILE A 190 -21.65 14.11 -54.28
N ASN A 191 -21.78 13.15 -55.21
CA ASN A 191 -20.98 12.65 -56.35
C ASN A 191 -19.75 11.73 -56.20
N GLU A 192 -20.03 10.45 -56.42
CA GLU A 192 -19.25 9.50 -57.23
C GLU A 192 -19.17 9.93 -58.71
N GLN A 193 -18.08 9.55 -59.41
CA GLN A 193 -18.17 8.58 -60.52
C GLN A 193 -16.80 8.19 -61.11
N ASP A 194 -16.74 6.90 -61.43
CA ASP A 194 -15.98 6.21 -62.49
C ASP A 194 -14.53 5.70 -62.27
N ARG A 195 -14.52 4.41 -61.89
CA ARG A 195 -13.58 3.38 -62.36
C ARG A 195 -13.60 3.27 -63.89
N ALA A 196 -12.43 3.24 -64.53
CA ALA A 196 -11.82 2.03 -65.11
C ALA A 196 -10.77 2.36 -66.20
N ARG A 197 -9.86 1.39 -66.42
CA ARG A 197 -9.36 0.91 -67.73
C ARG A 197 -7.98 1.38 -68.31
N TRP A 198 -7.06 0.38 -68.33
CA TRP A 198 -6.03 0.01 -69.34
C TRP A 198 -4.64 0.67 -69.41
N ARG A 199 -3.64 -0.19 -69.17
CA ARG A 199 -2.34 -0.45 -69.87
C ARG A 199 -1.51 0.71 -70.45
N GLY A 200 -0.23 0.71 -70.05
CA GLY A 200 0.88 0.59 -71.00
C GLY A 200 2.10 1.52 -70.81
N GLY A 201 3.28 0.93 -70.57
CA GLY A 201 4.48 1.27 -71.35
C GLY A 201 5.53 2.22 -70.77
N CYS A 202 6.41 1.66 -69.92
CA CYS A 202 7.89 1.67 -69.98
C CYS A 202 8.78 2.94 -70.02
N SER A 203 9.87 2.82 -69.24
CA SER A 203 11.26 3.31 -69.43
C SER A 203 11.58 4.75 -68.98
N SER A 204 12.65 5.08 -68.25
CA SER A 204 13.84 4.36 -67.74
C SER A 204 14.59 5.26 -66.73
N SER A 205 15.30 4.63 -65.77
CA SER A 205 16.55 5.05 -65.09
C SER A 205 16.68 6.48 -64.49
N ASN A 206 17.05 6.67 -63.21
CA ASN A 206 18.28 6.16 -62.60
C ASN A 206 18.29 6.35 -61.06
N SER A 207 18.64 5.27 -60.38
CA SER A 207 19.40 5.11 -59.12
C SER A 207 19.59 6.30 -58.14
N GLN A 208 19.01 6.19 -56.94
CA GLN A 208 19.77 6.24 -55.67
C GLN A 208 18.91 5.74 -54.48
N ARG A 209 19.42 4.70 -53.80
CA ARG A 209 18.82 4.08 -52.60
C ARG A 209 18.87 5.03 -51.40
N ARG A 210 17.72 5.33 -50.79
CA ARG A 210 17.59 5.66 -49.35
C ARG A 210 16.25 5.12 -48.82
N SER A 211 16.33 4.45 -47.68
CA SER A 211 15.25 3.79 -46.94
C SER A 211 14.15 4.76 -46.48
N PRO A 212 12.90 4.30 -46.24
CA PRO A 212 11.81 5.15 -45.77
C PRO A 212 11.97 5.48 -44.28
N PRO A 213 11.73 6.73 -43.84
CA PRO A 213 11.86 7.08 -42.44
C PRO A 213 10.62 6.64 -41.65
N THR A 214 10.90 6.11 -40.46
CA THR A 214 9.97 5.75 -39.39
C THR A 214 9.11 6.92 -38.95
N SER A 215 7.80 6.71 -38.85
CA SER A 215 6.83 7.64 -38.26
C SER A 215 7.12 7.83 -36.77
N LYS A 216 7.81 8.92 -36.41
CA LYS A 216 7.81 9.46 -35.05
C LYS A 216 6.48 10.18 -34.83
N ARG A 217 5.61 9.59 -34.01
CA ARG A 217 4.52 10.32 -33.36
C ARG A 217 5.15 11.08 -32.19
N ASP A 218 5.67 12.26 -32.48
CA ASP A 218 5.86 13.28 -31.44
C ASP A 218 4.46 13.86 -31.16
N SER A 219 4.02 13.73 -29.92
CA SER A 219 2.81 14.37 -29.40
C SER A 219 3.10 15.87 -29.26
N ASP A 220 2.88 16.63 -30.34
CA ASP A 220 2.78 18.08 -30.27
C ASP A 220 1.58 18.43 -29.37
N MET A 221 1.88 19.06 -28.24
CA MET A 221 0.90 19.56 -27.27
C MET A 221 0.09 20.69 -27.93
N ASP A 222 -1.13 20.37 -28.33
CA ASP A 222 -2.00 21.27 -29.09
C ASP A 222 -2.56 22.38 -28.19
N PHE A 223 -1.82 23.49 -28.08
CA PHE A 223 -2.30 24.74 -27.48
C PHE A 223 -3.05 25.55 -28.55
N GLN A 224 -4.26 25.14 -28.90
CA GLN A 224 -5.12 25.87 -29.84
C GLN A 224 -6.44 26.30 -29.20
N ARG A 225 -6.69 27.61 -29.32
CA ARG A 225 -7.88 28.41 -28.99
C ARG A 225 -8.00 28.92 -27.55
N ILE A 226 -7.28 30.02 -27.30
CA ILE A 226 -7.79 31.11 -26.45
C ILE A 226 -8.24 32.22 -27.41
N GLU A 227 -9.54 32.44 -27.52
CA GLU A 227 -10.12 33.53 -28.32
C GLU A 227 -9.82 34.88 -27.66
N LEU A 228 -9.09 35.74 -28.36
CA LEU A 228 -8.81 37.13 -27.98
C LEU A 228 -10.03 38.00 -28.30
N ALA A 229 -10.90 38.21 -27.31
CA ALA A 229 -11.90 39.27 -27.33
C ALA A 229 -11.54 40.34 -26.30
N GLY A 230 -11.09 41.51 -26.78
CA GLY A 230 -11.03 42.75 -25.99
C GLY A 230 -9.64 43.22 -25.58
N ALA A 231 -8.93 43.92 -26.47
CA ALA A 231 -7.89 44.87 -26.07
C ALA A 231 -7.83 46.02 -27.09
N VAL A 232 -8.17 47.22 -26.63
CA VAL A 232 -7.96 48.49 -27.33
C VAL A 232 -6.47 48.83 -27.16
N GLY A 233 -5.64 48.37 -28.09
CA GLY A 233 -4.20 48.63 -28.10
C GLY A 233 -3.72 48.98 -29.50
N SER A 234 -2.68 49.80 -29.59
CA SER A 234 -2.07 50.15 -30.88
C SER A 234 -1.44 48.91 -31.53
N LYS A 235 -1.43 48.84 -32.87
CA LYS A 235 -0.88 47.68 -33.62
C LYS A 235 0.56 47.33 -33.22
N GLU A 236 1.34 48.33 -32.83
CA GLU A 236 2.73 48.18 -32.35
C GLU A 236 2.81 47.52 -30.96
N GLU A 237 1.91 47.86 -30.03
CA GLU A 237 1.86 47.23 -28.71
C GLU A 237 1.47 45.75 -28.81
N PHE A 238 0.54 45.41 -29.70
CA PHE A 238 0.14 44.02 -29.94
C PHE A 238 1.29 43.19 -30.52
N GLU A 239 2.08 43.75 -31.45
CA GLU A 239 3.28 43.07 -31.99
C GLU A 239 4.40 42.91 -30.95
N LEU A 240 4.59 43.91 -30.08
CA LEU A 240 5.54 43.83 -28.97
C LEU A 240 5.14 42.76 -27.96
N ASP A 241 3.85 42.67 -27.64
CA ASP A 241 3.32 41.68 -26.70
C ASP A 241 3.42 40.26 -27.28
N LEU A 242 3.10 40.07 -28.56
CA LEU A 242 3.28 38.79 -29.24
C LEU A 242 4.75 38.33 -29.27
N LYS A 243 5.69 39.27 -29.45
CA LYS A 243 7.14 38.99 -29.37
C LYS A 243 7.56 38.57 -27.97
N LYS A 244 7.05 39.25 -26.93
CA LYS A 244 7.29 38.87 -25.52
C LYS A 244 6.73 37.49 -25.21
N LEU A 245 5.49 37.19 -25.61
CA LEU A 245 4.89 35.87 -25.42
C LEU A 245 5.73 34.76 -26.08
N LYS A 246 6.22 34.99 -27.31
CA LYS A 246 7.12 34.03 -27.99
C LYS A 246 8.43 33.82 -27.21
N GLN A 247 9.02 34.89 -26.69
CA GLN A 247 10.25 34.80 -25.88
C GLN A 247 10.03 34.03 -24.58
N ILE A 248 8.89 34.24 -23.92
CA ILE A 248 8.50 33.50 -22.70
C ILE A 248 8.34 32.01 -23.04
N LYS A 249 7.52 31.68 -24.05
CA LYS A 249 7.30 30.28 -24.48
C LYS A 249 8.61 29.54 -24.81
N ASN A 250 9.56 30.21 -25.46
CA ASN A 250 10.84 29.61 -25.83
C ASN A 250 11.75 29.27 -24.63
N ARG A 251 11.50 29.86 -23.46
CA ARG A 251 12.28 29.60 -22.23
C ARG A 251 11.64 28.53 -21.35
N MET A 252 10.39 28.17 -21.62
CA MET A 252 9.64 27.23 -20.79
C MET A 252 10.12 25.80 -20.95
N ARG A 253 10.30 25.12 -19.81
CA ARG A 253 10.58 23.70 -19.71
C ARG A 253 9.28 22.91 -19.63
N LYS A 254 9.36 21.59 -19.80
CA LYS A 254 8.23 20.67 -19.66
C LYS A 254 7.52 20.82 -18.30
N THR A 255 8.28 20.98 -17.23
CA THR A 255 7.76 21.17 -15.87
C THR A 255 7.00 22.49 -15.71
N ASP A 256 7.42 23.55 -16.41
CA ASP A 256 6.71 24.84 -16.43
C ASP A 256 5.35 24.70 -17.11
N TRP A 257 5.29 23.97 -18.23
CA TRP A 257 4.02 23.69 -18.89
C TRP A 257 3.07 22.86 -18.05
N LEU A 258 3.59 21.84 -17.33
CA LEU A 258 2.77 21.06 -16.40
C LEU A 258 2.22 21.93 -15.26
N PHE A 259 3.02 22.86 -14.72
CA PHE A 259 2.56 23.80 -13.69
C PHE A 259 1.44 24.71 -14.20
N LEU A 260 1.60 25.29 -15.39
CA LEU A 260 0.57 26.16 -15.98
C LEU A 260 -0.69 25.39 -16.34
N ASN A 261 -0.55 24.16 -16.86
CA ASN A 261 -1.69 23.28 -17.11
C ASN A 261 -2.42 22.91 -15.81
N ALA A 262 -1.70 22.66 -14.71
CA ALA A 262 -2.33 22.44 -13.40
C ALA A 262 -3.05 23.70 -12.90
N CYS A 263 -2.47 24.90 -13.09
CA CYS A 263 -3.14 26.15 -12.75
C CYS A 263 -4.46 26.32 -13.51
N VAL A 264 -4.46 26.05 -14.82
CA VAL A 264 -5.69 26.05 -15.65
C VAL A 264 -6.64 24.95 -15.22
N GLY A 265 -6.12 23.75 -14.94
CA GLY A 265 -6.89 22.59 -14.51
C GLY A 265 -7.67 22.84 -13.24
N ILE A 266 -7.10 23.54 -12.25
CA ILE A 266 -7.83 23.91 -11.02
C ILE A 266 -9.01 24.83 -11.33
N VAL A 267 -8.82 25.80 -12.21
CA VAL A 267 -9.89 26.72 -12.61
C VAL A 267 -11.02 25.97 -13.32
N GLU A 268 -10.67 25.10 -14.27
CA GLU A 268 -11.63 24.32 -15.06
C GLU A 268 -12.20 23.09 -14.33
N GLY A 269 -11.58 22.64 -13.24
CA GLY A 269 -11.97 21.42 -12.53
C GLY A 269 -11.40 20.14 -13.12
N ASP A 270 -10.30 20.24 -13.88
CA ASP A 270 -9.56 19.09 -14.40
C ASP A 270 -8.53 18.60 -13.36
N LEU A 271 -8.89 17.54 -12.65
CA LEU A 271 -8.03 16.88 -11.67
C LEU A 271 -6.79 16.23 -12.32
N SER A 272 -6.92 15.73 -13.56
CA SER A 272 -5.84 15.03 -14.26
C SER A 272 -4.64 15.94 -14.51
N ALA A 273 -4.88 17.23 -14.80
CA ALA A 273 -3.83 18.22 -14.95
C ALA A 273 -3.04 18.44 -13.65
N VAL A 274 -3.72 18.46 -12.50
CA VAL A 274 -3.09 18.62 -11.18
C VAL A 274 -2.29 17.36 -10.82
N GLU A 275 -2.84 16.18 -11.05
CA GLU A 275 -2.16 14.89 -10.82
C GLU A 275 -0.93 14.71 -11.72
N SER A 276 -0.98 15.23 -12.95
CA SER A 276 0.15 15.22 -13.89
C SER A 276 1.31 16.09 -13.39
N TYR A 277 1.02 17.29 -12.88
CA TYR A 277 2.05 18.14 -12.29
C TYR A 277 2.62 17.53 -11.01
N LYS A 278 1.75 17.03 -10.13
CA LYS A 278 2.14 16.29 -8.92
C LYS A 278 3.09 15.13 -9.26
N THR A 279 2.72 14.31 -10.23
CA THR A 279 3.51 13.14 -10.68
C THR A 279 4.89 13.53 -11.23
N SER A 280 5.04 14.74 -11.75
CA SER A 280 6.33 15.23 -12.24
C SER A 280 7.31 15.65 -11.13
N GLY A 281 6.89 15.63 -9.85
CA GLY A 281 7.68 16.14 -8.72
C GLY A 281 7.79 17.66 -8.71
N GLY A 282 6.81 18.34 -9.30
CA GLY A 282 6.75 19.79 -9.31
C GLY A 282 6.50 20.34 -7.91
N ASP A 283 7.17 21.43 -7.56
CA ASP A 283 6.97 22.12 -6.29
C ASP A 283 5.54 22.67 -6.18
N ILE A 284 4.73 22.09 -5.30
CA ILE A 284 3.34 22.51 -5.05
C ILE A 284 3.27 23.92 -4.45
N ALA A 285 4.33 24.37 -3.78
CA ALA A 285 4.46 25.72 -3.25
C ALA A 285 4.92 26.75 -4.30
N ARG A 286 5.21 26.32 -5.54
CA ARG A 286 5.58 27.21 -6.64
C ARG A 286 4.53 28.30 -6.84
N GLN A 287 5.03 29.53 -6.95
CA GLN A 287 4.23 30.72 -7.18
C GLN A 287 4.25 31.11 -8.65
N LEU A 288 3.11 31.56 -9.17
CA LEU A 288 3.01 32.16 -10.49
C LEU A 288 3.86 33.44 -10.58
N SER A 289 4.77 33.47 -11.55
CA SER A 289 5.57 34.64 -11.91
C SER A 289 4.79 35.61 -12.81
N ALA A 290 5.27 36.84 -12.91
CA ALA A 290 4.65 37.86 -13.77
C ALA A 290 4.60 37.46 -15.25
N ASP A 291 5.61 36.74 -15.75
CA ASP A 291 5.64 36.26 -17.15
C ASP A 291 4.64 35.12 -17.39
N GLU A 292 4.42 34.26 -16.40
CA GLU A 292 3.43 33.18 -16.47
C GLU A 292 2.00 33.71 -16.40
N VAL A 293 1.73 34.70 -15.54
CA VAL A 293 0.43 35.37 -15.48
C VAL A 293 0.08 36.03 -16.83
N ARG A 294 1.08 36.66 -17.48
CA ARG A 294 0.92 37.18 -18.85
C ARG A 294 0.62 36.08 -19.86
N LEU A 295 1.27 34.92 -19.74
CA LEU A 295 1.05 33.81 -20.66
C LEU A 295 -0.33 33.17 -20.51
N LEU A 296 -0.82 33.04 -19.27
CA LEU A 296 -2.15 32.48 -18.97
C LEU A 296 -3.28 33.42 -19.42
N ASN A 297 -3.02 34.72 -19.52
CA ASN A 297 -3.91 35.75 -20.08
C ASN A 297 -5.38 35.66 -19.59
N ARG A 298 -5.57 35.38 -18.28
CA ARG A 298 -6.89 35.31 -17.64
C ARG A 298 -6.85 36.04 -16.29
N PRO A 299 -6.93 37.39 -16.30
CA PRO A 299 -6.75 38.22 -15.11
C PRO A 299 -7.82 37.99 -14.03
N SER A 300 -8.98 37.43 -14.38
CA SER A 300 -10.01 37.07 -13.41
C SER A 300 -9.62 35.87 -12.52
N ALA A 301 -8.66 35.05 -12.96
CA ALA A 301 -8.27 33.82 -12.30
C ALA A 301 -6.86 33.85 -11.71
N PHE A 302 -5.89 34.47 -12.41
CA PHE A 302 -4.47 34.35 -12.10
C PHE A 302 -3.85 35.69 -11.71
N ASP A 303 -3.02 35.67 -10.67
CA ASP A 303 -2.24 36.81 -10.20
C ASP A 303 -0.85 36.34 -9.73
N VAL A 304 0.09 37.27 -9.65
CA VAL A 304 1.46 36.99 -9.24
C VAL A 304 1.49 36.52 -7.79
N GLY A 305 2.25 35.46 -7.49
CA GLY A 305 2.33 34.89 -6.16
C GLY A 305 1.31 33.78 -5.88
N TYR A 306 0.32 33.54 -6.76
CA TYR A 306 -0.66 32.47 -6.54
C TYR A 306 -0.01 31.10 -6.72
N THR A 307 -0.32 30.20 -5.78
CA THR A 307 0.06 28.77 -5.84
C THR A 307 -1.14 27.92 -6.22
N LEU A 308 -0.92 26.64 -6.50
CA LEU A 308 -2.01 25.67 -6.73
C LEU A 308 -2.98 25.62 -5.52
N VAL A 309 -2.45 25.64 -4.30
CA VAL A 309 -3.27 25.68 -3.07
C VAL A 309 -4.16 26.93 -3.03
N HIS A 310 -3.60 28.11 -3.36
CA HIS A 310 -4.39 29.35 -3.41
C HIS A 310 -5.50 29.28 -4.45
N LEU A 311 -5.19 28.75 -5.64
CA LEU A 311 -6.18 28.55 -6.70
C LEU A 311 -7.28 27.57 -6.27
N SER A 312 -6.94 26.45 -5.62
CA SER A 312 -7.92 25.47 -5.15
C SER A 312 -8.87 26.06 -4.12
N ILE A 313 -8.38 26.89 -3.20
CA ILE A 313 -9.22 27.61 -2.24
C ILE A 313 -10.12 28.63 -2.96
N ARG A 314 -9.54 29.44 -3.85
CA ARG A 314 -10.26 30.49 -4.58
C ARG A 314 -11.41 29.92 -5.43
N PHE A 315 -11.21 28.78 -6.05
CA PHE A 315 -12.19 28.11 -6.93
C PHE A 315 -12.95 26.97 -6.24
N GLN A 316 -12.87 26.85 -4.91
CA GLN A 316 -13.60 25.87 -4.08
C GLN A 316 -13.39 24.41 -4.52
N ARG A 317 -12.18 24.05 -4.98
CA ARG A 317 -11.78 22.69 -5.37
C ARG A 317 -11.25 21.91 -4.16
N GLN A 318 -12.15 21.46 -3.28
CA GLN A 318 -11.78 20.77 -2.04
C GLN A 318 -11.09 19.41 -2.27
N ASP A 319 -11.51 18.69 -3.30
CA ASP A 319 -10.91 17.44 -3.77
C ASP A 319 -9.43 17.61 -4.14
N MET A 320 -9.13 18.62 -4.96
CA MET A 320 -7.76 18.96 -5.35
C MET A 320 -6.95 19.49 -4.15
N LEU A 321 -7.57 20.32 -3.30
CA LEU A 321 -6.93 20.86 -2.11
C LEU A 321 -6.45 19.76 -1.16
N ALA A 322 -7.27 18.73 -0.92
CA ALA A 322 -6.91 17.61 -0.05
C ALA A 322 -5.67 16.85 -0.57
N ILE A 323 -5.60 16.62 -1.89
CA ILE A 323 -4.47 15.97 -2.54
C ILE A 323 -3.21 16.82 -2.42
N LEU A 324 -3.31 18.13 -2.67
CA LEU A 324 -2.18 19.07 -2.59
C LEU A 324 -1.65 19.20 -1.15
N LEU A 325 -2.52 19.32 -0.15
CA LEU A 325 -2.11 19.44 1.25
C LEU A 325 -1.46 18.17 1.80
N THR A 326 -1.94 17.00 1.37
CA THR A 326 -1.31 15.71 1.70
C THR A 326 0.11 15.67 1.16
N GLU A 327 0.30 16.12 -0.08
CA GLU A 327 1.61 16.12 -0.72
C GLU A 327 2.58 17.09 -0.06
N VAL A 328 2.14 18.32 0.24
CA VAL A 328 2.96 19.33 0.93
C VAL A 328 3.41 18.81 2.30
N SER A 329 2.50 18.16 3.04
CA SER A 329 2.83 17.59 4.34
C SER A 329 3.83 16.44 4.23
N GLN A 330 3.69 15.58 3.21
CA GLN A 330 4.62 14.47 2.97
C GLN A 330 6.00 14.98 2.51
N HIS A 331 6.06 15.90 1.55
CA HIS A 331 7.33 16.47 1.08
C HIS A 331 8.05 17.28 2.15
N ALA A 332 7.31 17.88 3.09
CA ALA A 332 7.91 18.59 4.21
C ALA A 332 8.53 17.65 5.26
N ALA A 333 8.06 16.41 5.37
CA ALA A 333 8.45 15.48 6.43
C ALA A 333 9.25 14.26 5.95
N LYS A 334 9.10 13.87 4.68
CA LYS A 334 9.64 12.63 4.11
C LYS A 334 10.29 12.88 2.76
N CYS A 335 11.43 12.24 2.55
CA CYS A 335 12.19 12.27 1.31
C CYS A 335 12.82 10.89 1.06
N ILE A 336 12.09 10.03 0.35
CA ILE A 336 12.58 8.72 -0.05
C ILE A 336 13.24 8.78 -1.44
N PRO A 337 14.14 7.85 -1.81
CA PRO A 337 14.84 7.87 -3.11
C PRO A 337 13.91 8.05 -4.32
N ALA A 338 12.73 7.40 -4.29
CA ALA A 338 11.73 7.47 -5.36
C ALA A 338 11.06 8.84 -5.56
N MET A 339 11.21 9.78 -4.61
CA MET A 339 10.65 11.13 -4.71
C MET A 339 11.60 12.12 -5.40
N VAL A 340 12.91 11.86 -5.35
CA VAL A 340 13.96 12.82 -5.78
C VAL A 340 13.98 13.03 -7.29
N CYS A 341 13.76 11.96 -8.07
CA CYS A 341 13.79 12.03 -9.53
C CYS A 341 12.66 11.20 -10.15
N PRO A 342 11.44 11.75 -10.26
CA PRO A 342 10.27 11.01 -10.76
C PRO A 342 10.45 10.41 -12.16
N GLU A 343 11.22 11.08 -13.03
CA GLU A 343 11.53 10.60 -14.38
C GLU A 343 12.42 9.35 -14.38
N LEU A 344 13.32 9.23 -13.39
CA LEU A 344 14.15 8.04 -13.21
C LEU A 344 13.35 6.92 -12.54
N THR A 345 12.55 7.25 -11.53
CA THR A 345 11.62 6.30 -10.90
C THR A 345 10.64 5.71 -11.92
N GLU A 346 10.18 6.51 -12.87
CA GLU A 346 9.33 6.05 -13.99
C GLU A 346 10.08 5.08 -14.93
N GLN A 347 11.37 5.30 -15.19
CA GLN A 347 12.18 4.34 -15.95
C GLN A 347 12.32 3.02 -15.20
N ILE A 348 12.52 3.05 -13.88
CA ILE A 348 12.55 1.85 -13.04
C ILE A 348 11.22 1.10 -13.14
N ARG A 349 10.06 1.79 -13.08
CA ARG A 349 8.74 1.13 -13.24
C ARG A 349 8.59 0.43 -14.58
N ARG A 350 9.08 1.04 -15.67
CA ARG A 350 9.05 0.41 -17.00
C ARG A 350 9.93 -0.83 -17.07
N GLU A 351 11.10 -0.79 -16.43
CA GLU A 351 11.99 -1.94 -16.33
C GLU A 351 11.33 -3.09 -15.54
N ILE A 352 10.71 -2.77 -14.39
CA ILE A 352 9.93 -3.74 -13.61
C ILE A 352 8.82 -4.33 -14.48
N ALA A 353 8.00 -3.52 -15.14
CA ALA A 353 6.92 -4.00 -15.99
C ALA A 353 7.42 -4.87 -17.15
N ALA A 354 8.60 -4.57 -17.72
CA ALA A 354 9.22 -5.38 -18.77
C ALA A 354 9.77 -6.73 -18.24
N SER A 355 10.20 -6.78 -16.97
CA SER A 355 10.71 -7.98 -16.30
C SER A 355 9.61 -8.94 -15.79
N VAL A 356 8.35 -8.49 -15.77
CA VAL A 356 7.20 -9.30 -15.35
C VAL A 356 6.69 -10.16 -16.49
N HIS A 357 6.66 -11.48 -16.29
CA HIS A 357 6.17 -12.44 -17.29
C HIS A 357 5.21 -13.44 -16.67
N GLN A 358 4.25 -13.92 -17.46
CA GLN A 358 3.38 -15.03 -17.07
C GLN A 358 3.98 -16.36 -17.53
N ARG A 359 4.05 -17.34 -16.63
CA ARG A 359 4.50 -18.70 -16.98
C ARG A 359 3.50 -19.36 -17.93
N LYS A 360 4.02 -20.04 -18.96
CA LYS A 360 3.22 -20.91 -19.83
C LYS A 360 3.10 -22.28 -19.18
N GLY A 361 1.91 -22.86 -19.19
CA GLY A 361 1.65 -24.21 -18.65
C GLY A 361 0.39 -24.24 -17.80
N ASP A 362 0.34 -25.24 -16.92
CA ASP A 362 -0.69 -25.50 -15.93
C ASP A 362 -0.64 -24.53 -14.74
N PHE A 363 0.55 -24.07 -14.36
CA PHE A 363 0.75 -23.04 -13.34
C PHE A 363 1.07 -21.68 -13.99
N ALA A 364 0.02 -20.94 -14.35
CA ALA A 364 0.08 -19.65 -15.06
C ALA A 364 0.39 -18.45 -14.14
N CYS A 365 1.31 -18.64 -13.19
CA CYS A 365 1.71 -17.61 -12.23
C CYS A 365 2.65 -16.60 -12.90
N TYR A 366 2.49 -15.32 -12.56
CA TYR A 366 3.46 -14.30 -12.95
C TYR A 366 4.77 -14.49 -12.19
N PHE A 367 5.86 -14.03 -12.79
CA PHE A 367 7.19 -14.04 -12.19
C PHE A 367 8.06 -12.90 -12.72
N LEU A 368 9.00 -12.43 -11.88
CA LEU A 368 10.06 -11.49 -12.25
C LEU A 368 11.29 -12.21 -12.79
N THR A 369 11.95 -11.63 -13.79
CA THR A 369 13.20 -12.17 -14.35
C THR A 369 14.44 -11.82 -13.53
N ASP A 370 14.42 -10.69 -12.84
CA ASP A 370 15.59 -10.08 -12.20
C ASP A 370 15.58 -10.23 -10.67
N LEU A 371 16.76 -10.47 -10.09
CA LEU A 371 16.97 -10.45 -8.65
C LEU A 371 17.55 -9.10 -8.23
N VAL A 372 16.70 -8.25 -7.66
CA VAL A 372 17.11 -6.95 -7.11
C VAL A 372 16.80 -6.93 -5.60
N THR A 373 17.73 -6.44 -4.80
CA THR A 373 17.58 -6.24 -3.35
C THR A 373 18.08 -4.85 -3.02
N PHE A 374 17.30 -4.08 -2.28
CA PHE A 374 17.66 -2.74 -1.87
C PHE A 374 18.38 -2.75 -0.53
N THR A 375 19.46 -2.00 -0.42
CA THR A 375 20.24 -1.75 0.81
C THR A 375 20.48 -0.25 0.95
N LEU A 376 20.54 0.25 2.19
CA LEU A 376 20.95 1.63 2.43
C LEU A 376 22.45 1.77 2.14
N PRO A 377 22.90 2.80 1.40
CA PRO A 377 24.31 2.95 1.05
C PRO A 377 25.17 3.24 2.29
N ALA A 378 26.39 2.70 2.32
CA ALA A 378 27.35 2.90 3.42
C ALA A 378 27.77 4.37 3.57
N ASP A 379 27.78 5.13 2.46
CA ASP A 379 28.06 6.57 2.40
C ASP A 379 27.22 7.44 3.35
N ILE A 380 26.13 6.91 3.91
CA ILE A 380 25.36 7.58 4.98
C ILE A 380 26.25 7.79 6.21
N GLU A 381 27.13 6.85 6.53
CA GLU A 381 28.04 6.92 7.68
C GLU A 381 29.08 8.06 7.56
N ASP A 382 29.38 8.49 6.33
CA ASP A 382 30.30 9.60 6.04
C ASP A 382 29.66 11.00 6.21
N LEU A 383 28.32 11.08 6.30
CA LEU A 383 27.62 12.35 6.45
C LEU A 383 27.80 12.92 7.87
N PRO A 384 27.72 14.26 8.07
CA PRO A 384 27.71 14.84 9.42
C PRO A 384 26.55 14.28 10.27
N PRO A 385 26.72 14.07 11.60
CA PRO A 385 25.70 13.44 12.45
C PRO A 385 24.31 14.08 12.37
N THR A 386 24.23 15.42 12.30
CA THR A 386 22.97 16.14 12.15
C THR A 386 22.28 15.89 10.81
N VAL A 387 23.08 15.64 9.76
CA VAL A 387 22.59 15.31 8.42
C VAL A 387 22.15 13.86 8.37
N GLN A 388 22.86 12.94 9.03
CA GLN A 388 22.45 11.55 9.18
C GLN A 388 21.10 11.44 9.89
N GLU A 389 20.92 12.13 11.02
CA GLU A 389 19.66 12.14 11.77
C GLU A 389 18.51 12.65 10.89
N LYS A 390 18.71 13.78 10.20
CA LYS A 390 17.75 14.32 9.24
C LYS A 390 17.40 13.32 8.13
N LEU A 391 18.40 12.68 7.52
CA LEU A 391 18.21 11.67 6.48
C LEU A 391 17.36 10.52 7.00
N PHE A 392 17.69 9.99 8.18
CA PHE A 392 16.94 8.90 8.78
C PHE A 392 15.51 9.30 9.14
N ASP A 393 15.27 10.53 9.60
CA ASP A 393 13.92 11.02 9.88
C ASP A 393 13.07 11.16 8.61
N GLU A 394 13.69 11.50 7.48
CA GLU A 394 13.02 11.66 6.19
C GLU A 394 12.76 10.33 5.46
N VAL A 395 13.60 9.30 5.66
CA VAL A 395 13.49 8.01 4.94
C VAL A 395 12.88 6.89 5.78
N LEU A 396 13.07 6.88 7.11
CA LEU A 396 12.61 5.80 7.98
C LEU A 396 11.23 6.05 8.56
N ASP A 397 10.54 4.96 8.87
CA ASP A 397 9.38 4.97 9.74
C ASP A 397 9.82 4.76 11.19
N ARG A 398 10.04 5.87 11.90
CA ARG A 398 10.51 5.86 13.29
C ARG A 398 9.51 5.21 14.24
N ASP A 399 8.22 5.31 13.97
CA ASP A 399 7.18 4.70 14.81
C ASP A 399 7.20 3.18 14.66
N VAL A 400 7.31 2.67 13.43
CA VAL A 400 7.44 1.23 13.16
C VAL A 400 8.76 0.69 13.71
N GLN A 401 9.88 1.39 13.49
CA GLN A 401 11.18 0.99 14.03
C GLN A 401 11.12 0.83 15.55
N LYS A 402 10.54 1.82 16.24
CA LYS A 402 10.38 1.82 17.69
C LYS A 402 9.49 0.68 18.18
N GLU A 403 8.36 0.41 17.53
CA GLU A 403 7.47 -0.68 17.92
C GLU A 403 8.12 -2.06 17.76
N LEU A 404 8.88 -2.27 16.68
CA LEU A 404 9.52 -3.56 16.37
C LEU A 404 10.84 -3.81 17.12
N GLU A 405 11.50 -2.76 17.62
CA GLU A 405 12.81 -2.87 18.28
C GLU A 405 12.77 -2.54 19.78
N GLU A 406 12.13 -1.43 20.16
CA GLU A 406 12.11 -0.94 21.55
C GLU A 406 10.92 -1.46 22.35
N GLU A 407 9.71 -1.42 21.77
CA GLU A 407 8.48 -1.83 22.47
C GLU A 407 8.34 -3.36 22.56
N SER A 408 8.93 -4.08 21.61
CA SER A 408 8.94 -5.54 21.55
C SER A 408 10.20 -6.02 20.81
N PRO A 409 10.89 -7.07 21.28
CA PRO A 409 12.13 -7.54 20.66
C PRO A 409 11.84 -8.38 19.40
N ILE A 410 11.36 -7.73 18.33
CA ILE A 410 10.96 -8.38 17.07
C ILE A 410 12.11 -8.32 16.06
N ILE A 411 12.75 -7.16 15.91
CA ILE A 411 13.96 -6.95 15.09
C ILE A 411 15.11 -6.47 15.96
N ASN A 412 16.36 -6.57 15.45
CA ASN A 412 17.57 -6.02 16.06
C ASN A 412 17.84 -6.41 17.54
N TRP A 413 17.16 -7.44 18.06
CA TRP A 413 17.30 -7.92 19.44
C TRP A 413 18.63 -8.64 19.71
N SER A 414 19.29 -9.14 18.66
CA SER A 414 20.58 -9.81 18.76
C SER A 414 21.70 -8.81 18.52
N LEU A 415 22.48 -8.50 19.56
CA LEU A 415 23.67 -7.67 19.47
C LEU A 415 24.71 -8.26 18.48
N GLU A 416 24.77 -9.59 18.40
CA GLU A 416 25.61 -10.29 17.42
C GLU A 416 25.24 -9.92 15.99
N LEU A 417 23.94 -9.99 15.65
CA LEU A 417 23.49 -9.70 14.29
C LEU A 417 23.56 -8.21 13.99
N GLY A 418 23.05 -7.37 14.90
CA GLY A 418 22.89 -5.94 14.65
C GLY A 418 24.19 -5.14 14.69
N THR A 419 25.19 -5.54 15.48
CA THR A 419 26.41 -4.74 15.71
C THR A 419 27.69 -5.47 15.32
N ARG A 420 27.79 -6.79 15.52
CA ARG A 420 29.02 -7.53 15.18
C ARG A 420 29.06 -7.97 13.72
N LEU A 421 27.89 -8.26 13.15
CA LEU A 421 27.72 -8.71 11.76
C LEU A 421 27.05 -7.65 10.88
N ASP A 422 26.96 -6.40 11.37
CA ASP A 422 26.42 -5.22 10.66
C ASP A 422 25.09 -5.47 9.93
N SER A 423 24.24 -6.33 10.50
CA SER A 423 22.96 -6.74 9.90
C SER A 423 21.76 -6.05 10.56
N ARG A 424 21.96 -4.82 11.04
CA ARG A 424 20.88 -3.99 11.60
C ARG A 424 19.85 -3.68 10.52
N LEU A 425 18.58 -3.94 10.83
CA LEU A 425 17.46 -3.68 9.94
C LEU A 425 16.82 -2.34 10.22
N TYR A 426 16.53 -1.60 9.15
CA TYR A 426 15.90 -0.29 9.13
C TYR A 426 14.55 -0.36 8.43
N ALA A 427 13.49 0.12 9.09
CA ALA A 427 12.13 0.18 8.58
C ALA A 427 11.96 1.40 7.68
N LEU A 428 11.83 1.20 6.37
CA LEU A 428 11.58 2.28 5.42
C LEU A 428 10.14 2.78 5.55
N TRP A 429 9.96 4.10 5.46
CA TRP A 429 8.66 4.72 5.41
C TRP A 429 7.99 4.48 4.05
N ASN A 430 6.68 4.22 4.07
CA ASN A 430 5.83 4.21 2.88
C ASN A 430 4.48 4.87 3.18
N ARG A 431 3.65 5.03 2.14
CA ARG A 431 2.35 5.69 2.24
C ARG A 431 1.36 4.78 2.99
N THR A 432 0.59 5.38 3.89
CA THR A 432 -0.44 4.66 4.67
C THR A 432 -1.79 4.54 3.94
N ALA A 433 -1.92 5.02 2.70
CA ALA A 433 -3.17 5.10 1.94
C ALA A 433 -3.60 3.77 1.28
N GLY A 434 -3.27 2.64 1.91
CA GLY A 434 -3.42 1.29 1.33
C GLY A 434 -2.19 0.86 0.52
N ASP A 435 -2.19 -0.40 0.07
CA ASP A 435 -1.14 -1.01 -0.74
C ASP A 435 0.28 -1.06 -0.13
N CYS A 436 0.41 -0.78 1.18
CA CYS A 436 1.67 -0.82 1.92
C CYS A 436 2.45 -2.14 1.77
N LEU A 437 1.78 -3.29 1.59
CA LEU A 437 2.45 -4.57 1.31
C LEU A 437 3.24 -4.52 -0.01
N LEU A 438 2.60 -4.03 -1.07
CA LEU A 438 3.18 -3.96 -2.41
C LEU A 438 4.28 -2.91 -2.47
N ASP A 439 4.04 -1.76 -1.84
CA ASP A 439 5.03 -0.70 -1.70
C ASP A 439 6.25 -1.20 -0.92
N SER A 440 6.06 -1.91 0.18
CA SER A 440 7.17 -2.48 0.97
C SER A 440 7.97 -3.51 0.19
N VAL A 441 7.31 -4.34 -0.61
CA VAL A 441 8.00 -5.33 -1.46
C VAL A 441 8.85 -4.63 -2.53
N LEU A 442 8.31 -3.61 -3.20
CA LEU A 442 9.06 -2.85 -4.20
C LEU A 442 10.16 -1.99 -3.56
N GLN A 443 9.99 -1.52 -2.34
CA GLN A 443 11.02 -0.80 -1.59
C GLN A 443 12.17 -1.74 -1.21
N ALA A 444 11.87 -2.93 -0.69
CA ALA A 444 12.87 -3.94 -0.32
C ALA A 444 13.64 -4.53 -1.52
N THR A 445 13.13 -4.32 -2.75
CA THR A 445 13.73 -4.82 -3.99
C THR A 445 14.32 -3.69 -4.83
N TRP A 446 13.49 -2.82 -5.39
CA TRP A 446 13.88 -1.77 -6.35
C TRP A 446 13.99 -0.36 -5.73
N GLY A 447 13.68 -0.19 -4.44
CA GLY A 447 13.74 1.10 -3.75
C GLY A 447 12.61 2.08 -4.12
N ILE A 448 11.50 1.58 -4.70
CA ILE A 448 10.36 2.39 -5.14
C ILE A 448 9.03 1.84 -4.60
N TYR A 449 7.93 2.58 -4.81
CA TYR A 449 6.57 2.16 -4.45
C TYR A 449 5.75 1.73 -5.69
N ASP A 450 4.71 0.92 -5.50
CA ASP A 450 3.87 0.35 -6.58
C ASP A 450 2.82 1.37 -7.06
N LYS A 451 3.31 2.46 -7.64
CA LYS A 451 2.47 3.58 -8.07
C LYS A 451 1.44 3.16 -9.13
N ASP A 452 1.89 2.42 -10.13
CA ASP A 452 1.09 2.08 -11.31
C ASP A 452 0.39 0.72 -11.16
N SER A 453 0.38 0.15 -9.94
CA SER A 453 -0.26 -1.12 -9.62
C SER A 453 0.25 -2.29 -10.48
N VAL A 454 1.52 -2.27 -10.90
CA VAL A 454 2.12 -3.33 -11.72
C VAL A 454 2.21 -4.61 -10.91
N LEU A 455 2.72 -4.51 -9.67
CA LEU A 455 2.83 -5.66 -8.79
C LEU A 455 1.46 -6.11 -8.28
N ARG A 456 0.57 -5.15 -7.96
CA ARG A 456 -0.83 -5.43 -7.61
C ARG A 456 -1.56 -6.23 -8.68
N LYS A 457 -1.41 -5.83 -9.95
CA LYS A 457 -2.03 -6.51 -11.08
C LYS A 457 -1.45 -7.91 -11.26
N ALA A 458 -0.12 -8.05 -11.23
CA ALA A 458 0.52 -9.37 -11.31
C ALA A 458 0.07 -10.31 -10.18
N LEU A 459 -0.12 -9.78 -8.97
CA LEU A 459 -0.69 -10.50 -7.83
C LEU A 459 -2.13 -10.94 -8.09
N HIS A 460 -3.00 -10.01 -8.50
CA HIS A 460 -4.39 -10.30 -8.82
C HIS A 460 -4.53 -11.38 -9.90
N ASP A 461 -3.87 -11.17 -11.04
CA ASP A 461 -3.94 -12.07 -12.19
C ASP A 461 -3.37 -13.45 -11.83
N SER A 462 -2.25 -13.52 -11.08
CA SER A 462 -1.69 -14.81 -10.61
C SER A 462 -2.64 -15.56 -9.68
N LEU A 463 -3.28 -14.86 -8.74
CA LEU A 463 -4.19 -15.48 -7.79
C LEU A 463 -5.47 -15.98 -8.49
N HIS A 464 -5.95 -15.24 -9.49
CA HIS A 464 -7.10 -15.63 -10.31
C HIS A 464 -6.77 -16.84 -11.20
N ASP A 465 -5.72 -16.76 -12.00
CA ASP A 465 -5.38 -17.78 -13.00
C ASP A 465 -4.84 -19.08 -12.37
N CYS A 466 -4.23 -18.98 -11.19
CA CYS A 466 -3.74 -20.13 -10.41
C CYS A 466 -4.60 -20.43 -9.18
N SER A 467 -5.87 -20.01 -9.17
CA SER A 467 -6.78 -20.07 -8.02
C SER A 467 -6.81 -21.43 -7.34
N HIS A 468 -6.94 -22.52 -8.11
CA HIS A 468 -7.02 -23.87 -7.55
C HIS A 468 -5.73 -24.32 -6.82
N TRP A 469 -4.55 -23.89 -7.29
CA TRP A 469 -3.26 -24.21 -6.65
C TRP A 469 -3.15 -23.54 -5.28
N PHE A 470 -3.43 -22.24 -5.22
CA PHE A 470 -3.35 -21.46 -3.98
C PHE A 470 -4.49 -21.78 -3.02
N TYR A 471 -5.69 -22.05 -3.53
CA TYR A 471 -6.85 -22.48 -2.74
C TYR A 471 -6.54 -23.72 -1.91
N SER A 472 -5.92 -24.75 -2.52
CA SER A 472 -5.56 -25.98 -1.81
C SER A 472 -4.62 -25.70 -0.64
N ARG A 473 -3.57 -24.89 -0.87
CA ARG A 473 -2.61 -24.50 0.17
C ARG A 473 -3.26 -23.66 1.27
N TRP A 474 -4.11 -22.71 0.90
CA TRP A 474 -4.82 -21.85 1.84
C TRP A 474 -5.80 -22.63 2.73
N LYS A 475 -6.59 -23.53 2.14
CA LYS A 475 -7.55 -24.36 2.87
C LYS A 475 -6.88 -25.26 3.90
N GLU A 476 -5.76 -25.90 3.53
CA GLU A 476 -4.93 -26.69 4.46
C GLU A 476 -4.37 -25.82 5.58
N TRP A 477 -3.88 -24.62 5.26
CA TRP A 477 -3.32 -23.69 6.24
C TRP A 477 -4.36 -23.18 7.24
N GLU A 478 -5.56 -22.75 6.81
CA GLU A 478 -6.64 -22.33 7.72
C GLU A 478 -7.10 -23.49 8.63
N SER A 479 -7.17 -24.70 8.06
CA SER A 479 -7.50 -25.91 8.83
C SER A 479 -6.45 -26.20 9.88
N TRP A 480 -5.16 -26.18 9.53
CA TRP A 480 -4.06 -26.39 10.47
C TRP A 480 -4.03 -25.32 11.56
N TYR A 481 -4.19 -24.05 11.17
CA TYR A 481 -4.12 -22.93 12.10
C TYR A 481 -5.19 -23.05 13.19
N SER A 482 -6.43 -23.38 12.85
CA SER A 482 -7.47 -23.58 13.87
C SER A 482 -7.25 -24.79 14.78
N GLN A 483 -6.75 -25.90 14.22
CA GLN A 483 -6.40 -27.09 14.99
C GLN A 483 -5.30 -26.78 16.01
N SER A 484 -4.38 -25.86 15.70
CA SER A 484 -3.34 -25.42 16.65
C SER A 484 -3.90 -24.75 17.92
N PHE A 485 -5.13 -24.22 17.87
CA PHE A 485 -5.86 -23.70 19.03
C PHE A 485 -6.81 -24.73 19.66
N GLY A 486 -6.73 -26.00 19.25
CA GLY A 486 -7.64 -27.06 19.70
C GLY A 486 -9.07 -26.88 19.21
N LEU A 487 -9.30 -26.02 18.21
CA LEU A 487 -10.60 -25.82 17.59
C LEU A 487 -10.76 -26.83 16.46
N HIS A 488 -11.51 -27.90 16.72
CA HIS A 488 -12.01 -28.76 15.66
C HIS A 488 -13.22 -28.08 15.02
N PHE A 489 -13.01 -27.46 13.86
CA PHE A 489 -14.10 -27.01 13.01
C PHE A 489 -14.13 -27.83 11.72
N SER A 490 -15.30 -27.90 11.10
CA SER A 490 -15.46 -28.34 9.72
C SER A 490 -16.38 -27.35 9.03
N LEU A 491 -15.88 -26.70 7.98
CA LEU A 491 -16.69 -25.84 7.12
C LEU A 491 -17.17 -26.66 5.92
N ARG A 492 -18.38 -26.33 5.46
CA ARG A 492 -18.89 -26.87 4.20
C ARG A 492 -18.09 -26.32 3.03
N GLU A 493 -18.04 -27.06 1.92
CA GLU A 493 -17.27 -26.66 0.74
C GLU A 493 -17.73 -25.31 0.21
N GLU A 494 -19.03 -25.02 0.27
CA GLU A 494 -19.58 -23.75 -0.22
C GLU A 494 -19.02 -22.56 0.58
N GLN A 495 -18.87 -22.69 1.91
CA GLN A 495 -18.30 -21.62 2.74
C GLN A 495 -16.83 -21.38 2.41
N TRP A 496 -16.06 -22.45 2.18
CA TRP A 496 -14.67 -22.33 1.75
C TRP A 496 -14.54 -21.57 0.42
N GLN A 497 -15.45 -21.83 -0.52
CA GLN A 497 -15.46 -21.14 -1.81
C GLN A 497 -15.85 -19.66 -1.67
N GLU A 498 -16.81 -19.32 -0.78
CA GLU A 498 -17.18 -17.94 -0.49
C GLU A 498 -16.02 -17.16 0.15
N ASP A 499 -15.38 -17.74 1.16
CA ASP A 499 -14.24 -17.13 1.85
C ASP A 499 -13.05 -16.96 0.89
N TRP A 500 -12.81 -17.94 0.01
CA TRP A 500 -11.78 -17.85 -1.02
C TRP A 500 -12.09 -16.76 -2.07
N ALA A 501 -13.34 -16.67 -2.52
CA ALA A 501 -13.78 -15.64 -3.44
C ALA A 501 -13.62 -14.22 -2.84
N PHE A 502 -13.84 -14.08 -1.52
CA PHE A 502 -13.57 -12.84 -0.82
C PHE A 502 -12.07 -12.49 -0.86
N ILE A 503 -11.18 -13.43 -0.54
CA ILE A 503 -9.72 -13.23 -0.61
C ILE A 503 -9.28 -12.83 -2.02
N LEU A 504 -9.79 -13.51 -3.05
CA LEU A 504 -9.53 -13.18 -4.46
C LEU A 504 -9.89 -11.72 -4.80
N SER A 505 -11.00 -11.23 -4.24
CA SER A 505 -11.49 -9.87 -4.48
C SER A 505 -10.63 -8.77 -3.84
N LEU A 506 -9.87 -9.08 -2.78
CA LEU A 506 -9.01 -8.09 -2.11
C LEU A 506 -7.88 -7.62 -3.05
N ALA A 507 -7.29 -8.54 -3.82
CA ALA A 507 -6.23 -8.24 -4.77
C ALA A 507 -6.70 -7.34 -5.93
N SER A 508 -7.99 -7.38 -6.30
CA SER A 508 -8.54 -6.52 -7.35
C SER A 508 -8.99 -5.14 -6.87
N GLN A 509 -9.29 -4.98 -5.58
CA GLN A 509 -9.80 -3.72 -5.01
C GLN A 509 -8.66 -2.78 -4.55
N PRO A 510 -8.35 -1.68 -5.27
CA PRO A 510 -7.22 -0.79 -4.94
C PRO A 510 -7.25 -0.31 -3.48
N GLY A 511 -6.09 -0.28 -2.83
CA GLY A 511 -5.97 0.12 -1.42
C GLY A 511 -6.55 -0.85 -0.38
N ALA A 512 -7.23 -1.93 -0.77
CA ALA A 512 -7.71 -2.95 0.16
C ALA A 512 -6.55 -3.62 0.92
N SER A 513 -6.81 -4.00 2.17
CA SER A 513 -5.81 -4.68 3.00
C SER A 513 -5.58 -6.10 2.49
N LEU A 514 -4.31 -6.48 2.35
CA LEU A 514 -3.91 -7.79 1.87
C LEU A 514 -3.49 -8.70 3.03
N GLU A 515 -3.85 -9.98 2.91
CA GLU A 515 -3.57 -11.03 3.90
C GLU A 515 -2.35 -11.91 3.57
N GLN A 516 -2.01 -12.85 4.47
CA GLN A 516 -0.91 -13.81 4.36
C GLN A 516 -0.86 -14.56 3.01
N THR A 517 -2.01 -14.89 2.42
CA THR A 517 -2.09 -15.57 1.11
C THR A 517 -1.47 -14.72 0.00
N HIS A 518 -1.65 -13.39 0.05
CA HIS A 518 -1.07 -12.50 -0.93
C HIS A 518 0.46 -12.42 -0.80
N ILE A 519 0.99 -12.50 0.41
CA ILE A 519 2.45 -12.57 0.66
C ILE A 519 3.01 -13.87 0.06
N PHE A 520 2.31 -14.98 0.23
CA PHE A 520 2.71 -16.27 -0.36
C PHE A 520 2.75 -16.21 -1.88
N VAL A 521 1.75 -15.61 -2.52
CA VAL A 521 1.73 -15.42 -3.98
C VAL A 521 2.83 -14.46 -4.43
N LEU A 522 3.07 -13.37 -3.69
CA LEU A 522 4.18 -12.47 -3.96
C LEU A 522 5.54 -13.18 -3.91
N ALA A 523 5.77 -14.11 -2.97
CA ALA A 523 7.00 -14.90 -2.95
C ALA A 523 7.21 -15.70 -4.26
N HIS A 524 6.13 -16.21 -4.86
CA HIS A 524 6.17 -16.88 -6.16
C HIS A 524 6.46 -15.92 -7.31
N ILE A 525 5.84 -14.73 -7.29
CA ILE A 525 6.09 -13.68 -8.29
C ILE A 525 7.54 -13.20 -8.24
N LEU A 526 8.08 -12.98 -7.04
CA LEU A 526 9.47 -12.57 -6.86
C LEU A 526 10.47 -13.73 -7.04
N ARG A 527 9.99 -14.98 -7.13
CA ARG A 527 10.80 -16.21 -7.14
C ARG A 527 11.83 -16.27 -6.01
N ARG A 528 11.52 -15.69 -4.86
CA ARG A 528 12.41 -15.66 -3.69
C ARG A 528 11.60 -15.67 -2.39
N PRO A 529 12.16 -16.18 -1.28
CA PRO A 529 11.50 -16.16 0.01
C PRO A 529 11.23 -14.75 0.55
N ILE A 530 10.13 -14.60 1.28
CA ILE A 530 9.80 -13.37 2.04
C ILE A 530 9.76 -13.72 3.51
N ILE A 531 10.52 -13.00 4.33
CA ILE A 531 10.51 -13.14 5.79
C ILE A 531 9.74 -11.95 6.37
N VAL A 532 8.73 -12.22 7.19
CA VAL A 532 7.94 -11.18 7.86
C VAL A 532 8.22 -11.23 9.35
N TYR A 533 8.72 -10.12 9.88
CA TYR A 533 8.88 -9.88 11.31
C TYR A 533 7.74 -8.98 11.78
N GLY A 534 6.96 -9.40 12.76
CA GLY A 534 5.79 -8.62 13.16
C GLY A 534 5.32 -8.90 14.56
N VAL A 535 4.58 -7.94 15.13
CA VAL A 535 4.01 -8.07 16.47
C VAL A 535 3.06 -9.26 16.53
N LYS A 536 3.25 -10.20 17.46
CA LYS A 536 2.35 -11.37 17.63
C LYS A 536 0.91 -10.99 17.98
N TYR A 537 0.73 -9.83 18.61
CA TYR A 537 -0.57 -9.33 19.07
C TYR A 537 -0.77 -7.90 18.61
N TYR A 538 -1.93 -7.59 18.06
CA TYR A 538 -2.32 -6.19 17.87
C TYR A 538 -3.05 -5.69 19.12
N LYS A 539 -2.62 -4.53 19.59
CA LYS A 539 -3.13 -3.91 20.81
C LYS A 539 -4.08 -2.76 20.45
N SER A 540 -5.09 -2.54 21.30
CA SER A 540 -5.90 -1.34 21.27
C SER A 540 -5.03 -0.13 21.64
N PHE A 541 -5.52 1.08 21.39
CA PHE A 541 -4.83 2.30 21.84
C PHE A 541 -4.60 2.34 23.37
N ARG A 542 -5.30 1.51 24.17
CA ARG A 542 -5.09 1.38 25.62
C ARG A 542 -4.00 0.36 25.99
N GLY A 543 -3.40 -0.28 25.00
CA GLY A 543 -2.45 -1.38 25.18
C GLY A 543 -3.11 -2.75 25.40
N GLU A 544 -4.44 -2.86 25.31
CA GLU A 544 -5.15 -4.14 25.51
C GLU A 544 -5.03 -5.00 24.25
N THR A 545 -4.59 -6.25 24.39
CA THR A 545 -4.55 -7.20 23.27
C THR A 545 -5.94 -7.43 22.69
N LEU A 546 -6.15 -7.03 21.44
CA LEU A 546 -7.42 -7.21 20.72
C LEU A 546 -7.46 -8.55 19.98
N GLY A 547 -6.32 -9.04 19.52
CA GLY A 547 -6.22 -10.32 18.85
C GLY A 547 -4.78 -10.69 18.48
N TYR A 548 -4.66 -11.84 17.84
CA TYR A 548 -3.38 -12.41 17.38
C TYR A 548 -3.15 -12.03 15.91
N THR A 549 -1.94 -11.63 15.56
CA THR A 549 -1.55 -11.44 14.16
C THR A 549 -0.99 -12.74 13.61
N ARG A 550 -1.27 -13.05 12.33
CA ARG A 550 -0.85 -14.30 11.69
C ARG A 550 0.25 -14.10 10.65
N PHE A 551 0.92 -12.94 10.68
CA PHE A 551 1.83 -12.53 9.61
C PHE A 551 3.29 -12.92 9.85
N GLN A 552 3.75 -12.99 11.11
CA GLN A 552 5.13 -13.35 11.39
C GLN A 552 5.46 -14.74 10.83
N GLY A 553 6.55 -14.87 10.10
CA GLY A 553 6.99 -16.14 9.54
C GLY A 553 7.73 -16.03 8.22
N VAL A 554 7.96 -17.19 7.60
CA VAL A 554 8.65 -17.35 6.32
C VAL A 554 7.66 -17.80 5.25
N TYR A 555 7.67 -17.12 4.11
CA TYR A 555 6.86 -17.41 2.94
C TYR A 555 7.77 -17.90 1.82
N LEU A 556 7.66 -19.19 1.50
CA LEU A 556 8.50 -19.86 0.49
C LEU A 556 7.72 -20.00 -0.83
N PRO A 557 8.37 -19.86 -2.00
CA PRO A 557 7.74 -20.07 -3.31
C PRO A 557 7.56 -21.57 -3.66
N LEU A 558 6.86 -22.31 -2.79
CA LEU A 558 6.78 -23.78 -2.77
C LEU A 558 6.21 -24.43 -4.05
N LEU A 559 5.44 -23.70 -4.85
CA LEU A 559 4.85 -24.21 -6.09
C LEU A 559 5.82 -24.13 -7.28
N TRP A 560 6.97 -23.48 -7.11
CA TRP A 560 8.05 -23.50 -8.09
C TRP A 560 9.03 -24.64 -7.82
N GLU A 561 9.78 -25.04 -8.85
CA GLU A 561 10.99 -25.84 -8.64
C GLU A 561 12.06 -25.00 -7.93
N GLN A 562 12.76 -25.57 -6.94
CA GLN A 562 13.75 -24.85 -6.14
C GLN A 562 14.89 -24.23 -6.98
N SER A 563 15.23 -24.84 -8.12
CA SER A 563 16.25 -24.36 -9.07
C SER A 563 15.83 -23.09 -9.81
N PHE A 564 14.53 -22.82 -9.89
CA PHE A 564 13.98 -21.62 -10.51
C PHE A 564 13.98 -20.41 -9.57
N CYS A 565 14.14 -20.64 -8.26
CA CYS A 565 14.06 -19.62 -7.22
C CYS A 565 15.43 -19.17 -6.73
N TRP A 566 15.52 -17.89 -6.36
CA TRP A 566 16.68 -17.35 -5.68
C TRP A 566 16.62 -17.63 -4.19
N LYS A 567 17.77 -17.92 -3.58
CA LYS A 567 17.92 -18.25 -2.16
C LYS A 567 17.97 -17.02 -1.24
N SER A 568 18.23 -15.84 -1.79
CA SER A 568 18.31 -14.59 -1.03
C SER A 568 16.89 -14.08 -0.71
N PRO A 569 16.48 -13.97 0.56
CA PRO A 569 15.13 -13.51 0.93
C PRO A 569 15.01 -11.97 0.91
N ILE A 570 13.79 -11.43 1.00
CA ILE A 570 13.54 -10.05 1.46
C ILE A 570 12.90 -10.06 2.85
N ALA A 571 13.05 -8.98 3.61
CA ALA A 571 12.48 -8.83 4.94
C ALA A 571 11.43 -7.72 4.99
N LEU A 572 10.30 -7.98 5.65
CA LEU A 572 9.21 -7.04 5.87
C LEU A 572 8.89 -6.94 7.36
N GLY A 573 8.56 -5.73 7.81
CA GLY A 573 8.02 -5.44 9.13
C GLY A 573 6.50 -5.38 9.09
N TYR A 574 5.82 -5.90 10.11
CA TYR A 574 4.37 -5.78 10.25
C TYR A 574 3.96 -5.22 11.63
N THR A 575 3.29 -4.07 11.62
CA THR A 575 2.77 -3.39 12.81
C THR A 575 1.38 -2.81 12.53
N ARG A 576 0.44 -2.91 13.47
CA ARG A 576 -0.88 -2.22 13.43
C ARG A 576 -1.65 -2.23 12.09
N GLY A 577 -1.55 -3.27 11.26
CA GLY A 577 -2.19 -3.33 9.94
C GLY A 577 -1.36 -2.76 8.78
N HIS A 578 -0.09 -2.45 9.02
CA HIS A 578 0.82 -1.79 8.10
C HIS A 578 2.06 -2.64 7.86
N PHE A 579 2.50 -2.69 6.61
CA PHE A 579 3.76 -3.31 6.21
C PHE A 579 4.82 -2.25 5.94
N SER A 580 6.06 -2.53 6.31
CA SER A 580 7.24 -1.72 5.99
C SER A 580 8.36 -2.59 5.43
N ALA A 581 9.16 -2.07 4.50
CA ALA A 581 10.38 -2.76 4.07
C ALA A 581 11.41 -2.72 5.19
N LEU A 582 12.02 -3.86 5.52
CA LEU A 582 13.15 -3.93 6.43
C LEU A 582 14.42 -4.18 5.62
N VAL A 583 15.31 -3.20 5.59
CA VAL A 583 16.55 -3.23 4.80
C VAL A 583 17.76 -3.04 5.69
N ALA A 584 18.88 -3.63 5.33
CA ALA A 584 20.15 -3.38 6.00
C ALA A 584 20.92 -2.22 5.33
N MET A 585 21.98 -1.78 6.00
CA MET A 585 22.99 -0.91 5.42
C MET A 585 24.05 -1.75 4.69
N GLU A 586 24.63 -1.21 3.63
CA GLU A 586 25.78 -1.80 2.98
C GLU A 586 27.00 -1.72 3.91
N ASN A 587 27.80 -2.79 3.95
CA ASN A 587 29.08 -2.75 4.66
C ASN A 587 30.15 -2.26 3.70
N ASP A 588 30.85 -1.19 4.07
CA ASP A 588 32.15 -0.91 3.46
C ASP A 588 33.12 -1.96 4.00
N GLY A 589 33.43 -2.96 3.18
CA GLY A 589 34.40 -3.99 3.53
C GLY A 589 35.64 -3.34 4.13
N PHE A 590 35.90 -3.60 5.41
CA PHE A 590 36.92 -2.92 6.23
C PHE A 590 38.35 -3.03 5.66
N ASP A 591 38.54 -3.82 4.59
CA ASP A 591 39.81 -4.02 3.90
C ASP A 591 39.99 -3.21 2.60
N ASN A 592 38.99 -2.43 2.15
CA ASN A 592 39.06 -1.68 0.88
C ASN A 592 39.79 -0.32 0.95
N ARG A 593 40.46 0.01 2.06
CA ARG A 593 41.44 1.13 2.12
C ARG A 593 42.81 0.79 1.48
N GLY A 594 42.81 -0.10 0.48
CA GLY A 594 43.98 -0.43 -0.34
C GLY A 594 43.83 0.16 -1.75
N ALA A 595 44.88 0.81 -2.27
CA ALA A 595 44.90 1.39 -3.60
C ALA A 595 44.68 0.33 -4.71
N GLY A 596 43.43 0.13 -5.14
CA GLY A 596 43.05 -0.24 -6.51
C GLY A 596 43.60 -1.54 -7.12
N ALA A 597 44.00 -2.55 -6.33
CA ALA A 597 44.64 -3.76 -6.87
C ALA A 597 44.07 -5.10 -6.39
N ASN A 598 42.91 -5.16 -5.71
CA ASN A 598 42.26 -6.43 -5.41
C ASN A 598 41.29 -6.83 -6.54
N LEU A 599 41.66 -7.87 -7.28
CA LEU A 599 40.83 -8.52 -8.31
C LEU A 599 39.95 -9.65 -7.72
N ASN A 600 39.93 -9.82 -6.40
CA ASN A 600 39.08 -10.82 -5.76
C ASN A 600 37.62 -10.36 -5.85
N THR A 601 36.84 -11.10 -6.62
CA THR A 601 35.42 -10.79 -6.91
C THR A 601 34.49 -10.93 -5.70
N ASP A 602 34.95 -11.58 -4.62
CA ASP A 602 34.16 -11.80 -3.42
C ASP A 602 34.23 -10.63 -2.42
N ASP A 603 35.19 -9.71 -2.57
CA ASP A 603 35.40 -8.59 -1.64
C ASP A 603 34.27 -7.53 -1.73
N ASP A 604 33.45 -7.54 -2.79
CA ASP A 604 32.34 -6.60 -3.01
C ASP A 604 30.95 -7.17 -2.63
N ILE A 605 30.90 -8.29 -1.87
CA ILE A 605 29.64 -8.93 -1.46
C ILE A 605 29.29 -8.49 -0.04
N THR A 606 28.17 -7.79 0.10
CA THR A 606 27.56 -7.52 1.41
C THR A 606 26.65 -8.69 1.77
N VAL A 607 26.75 -9.17 3.02
CA VAL A 607 25.90 -10.25 3.54
C VAL A 607 25.14 -9.75 4.75
N THR A 608 23.81 -9.69 4.62
CA THR A 608 22.91 -9.41 5.74
C THR A 608 22.39 -10.72 6.32
N PHE A 609 22.54 -10.90 7.63
CA PHE A 609 22.10 -12.09 8.36
C PHE A 609 20.72 -11.86 8.98
N LEU A 610 19.70 -12.53 8.44
CA LEU A 610 18.31 -12.40 8.85
C LEU A 610 17.90 -13.57 9.77
N PRO A 611 17.52 -13.34 11.03
CA PRO A 611 17.18 -14.42 11.95
C PRO A 611 15.95 -15.20 11.49
N LEU A 612 16.06 -16.53 11.48
CA LEU A 612 14.96 -17.48 11.24
C LEU A 612 14.33 -17.99 12.55
N VAL A 613 14.69 -17.37 13.66
CA VAL A 613 14.15 -17.59 14.99
C VAL A 613 13.70 -16.25 15.60
N ASP A 614 12.76 -16.29 16.53
CA ASP A 614 12.44 -15.11 17.35
C ASP A 614 13.46 -14.89 18.48
N SER A 615 13.27 -13.84 19.28
CA SER A 615 14.14 -13.51 20.41
C SER A 615 14.15 -14.57 21.52
N GLU A 616 13.20 -15.50 21.53
CA GLU A 616 13.14 -16.66 22.42
C GLU A 616 13.83 -17.90 21.81
N ARG A 617 14.48 -17.75 20.64
CA ARG A 617 15.10 -18.80 19.84
C ARG A 617 14.11 -19.84 19.30
N LYS A 618 12.83 -19.51 19.22
CA LYS A 618 11.83 -20.37 18.59
C LYS A 618 11.85 -20.18 17.09
N LEU A 619 11.82 -21.27 16.31
CA LEU A 619 11.79 -21.23 14.86
C LEU A 619 10.59 -20.43 14.34
N LEU A 620 10.83 -19.55 13.38
CA LEU A 620 9.77 -18.81 12.71
C LEU A 620 8.87 -19.76 11.92
N HIS A 621 7.56 -19.51 11.98
CA HIS A 621 6.58 -20.34 11.30
C HIS A 621 6.75 -20.29 9.78
N ILE A 622 6.71 -21.45 9.11
CA ILE A 622 6.72 -21.54 7.64
C ILE A 622 5.26 -21.62 7.16
N HIS A 623 4.83 -20.61 6.42
CA HIS A 623 3.43 -20.52 5.98
C HIS A 623 3.12 -21.45 4.80
N PHE A 624 1.87 -21.91 4.73
CA PHE A 624 1.30 -22.69 3.62
C PHE A 624 1.98 -24.03 3.29
N LEU A 625 2.64 -24.63 4.28
CA LEU A 625 3.04 -26.03 4.19
C LEU A 625 1.82 -26.93 4.07
N SER A 626 1.90 -27.89 3.16
CA SER A 626 0.95 -28.99 3.05
C SER A 626 1.13 -29.97 4.21
N ALA A 627 0.14 -30.82 4.43
CA ALA A 627 0.22 -31.91 5.42
C ALA A 627 1.45 -32.83 5.23
N GLN A 628 1.98 -32.93 4.02
CA GLN A 628 3.15 -33.77 3.70
C GLN A 628 4.49 -33.08 3.99
N GLU A 629 4.52 -31.74 3.97
CA GLU A 629 5.71 -30.94 4.26
C GLU A 629 5.78 -30.55 5.75
N LEU A 630 4.65 -30.62 6.47
CA LEU A 630 4.62 -30.46 7.92
C LEU A 630 5.46 -31.54 8.60
N GLY A 631 6.25 -31.11 9.57
CA GLY A 631 7.21 -31.96 10.25
C GLY A 631 7.59 -31.42 11.62
N ASN A 632 8.54 -32.08 12.28
CA ASN A 632 9.18 -31.55 13.48
C ASN A 632 10.09 -30.34 13.14
N GLU A 633 10.63 -29.67 14.15
CA GLU A 633 11.50 -28.50 13.95
C GLU A 633 12.73 -28.81 13.08
N ASP A 634 13.34 -30.00 13.22
CA ASP A 634 14.48 -30.43 12.39
C ASP A 634 14.12 -30.54 10.90
N GLN A 635 12.92 -31.06 10.60
CA GLN A 635 12.41 -31.17 9.23
C GLN A 635 12.09 -29.79 8.64
N GLN A 636 11.55 -28.87 9.46
CA GLN A 636 11.30 -27.49 9.04
C GLN A 636 12.61 -26.72 8.80
N GLU A 637 13.62 -26.89 9.67
CA GLU A 637 14.95 -26.31 9.45
C GLU A 637 15.57 -26.85 8.16
N LYS A 638 15.47 -28.16 7.91
CA LYS A 638 15.95 -28.76 6.66
C LYS A 638 15.27 -28.12 5.44
N LEU A 639 13.95 -27.92 5.50
CA LEU A 639 13.22 -27.24 4.43
C LEU A 639 13.72 -25.80 4.24
N LEU A 640 13.94 -25.04 5.31
CA LEU A 640 14.51 -23.68 5.21
C LEU A 640 15.88 -23.69 4.53
N ARG A 641 16.76 -24.63 4.89
CA ARG A 641 18.09 -24.81 4.28
C ARG A 641 18.03 -25.21 2.80
N GLU A 642 16.98 -25.91 2.39
CA GLU A 642 16.74 -26.21 0.99
C GLU A 642 16.32 -24.97 0.20
N TRP A 643 15.55 -24.04 0.79
CA TRP A 643 14.99 -22.87 0.10
C TRP A 643 15.78 -21.56 0.26
N MET A 644 16.65 -21.46 1.26
CA MET A 644 17.47 -20.28 1.56
C MET A 644 18.90 -20.68 1.89
N ASP A 645 19.84 -19.76 1.66
CA ASP A 645 21.21 -19.94 2.10
C ASP A 645 21.29 -19.66 3.60
N CYS A 646 21.39 -20.70 4.43
CA CYS A 646 21.27 -20.60 5.88
C CYS A 646 22.55 -21.00 6.59
N CYS A 647 22.92 -20.27 7.63
CA CYS A 647 24.00 -20.64 8.55
C CYS A 647 23.56 -20.50 10.01
N VAL A 648 24.38 -21.02 10.93
CA VAL A 648 24.21 -20.80 12.37
C VAL A 648 25.36 -19.91 12.81
N THR A 649 25.05 -18.79 13.44
CA THR A 649 26.06 -17.85 13.94
C THR A 649 26.84 -18.46 15.12
N GLU A 650 27.93 -17.82 15.52
CA GLU A 650 28.72 -18.23 16.69
C GLU A 650 27.87 -18.19 17.98
N GLY A 651 26.93 -17.25 18.08
CA GLY A 651 25.94 -17.17 19.16
C GLY A 651 24.83 -18.23 19.09
N GLY A 652 24.85 -19.13 18.10
CA GLY A 652 23.89 -20.20 17.93
C GLY A 652 22.55 -19.74 17.36
N VAL A 653 22.52 -18.65 16.58
CA VAL A 653 21.30 -18.15 15.94
C VAL A 653 21.21 -18.68 14.52
N LEU A 654 20.13 -19.37 14.18
CA LEU A 654 19.85 -19.79 12.81
C LEU A 654 19.44 -18.55 11.98
N VAL A 655 20.15 -18.29 10.89
CA VAL A 655 19.96 -17.11 10.03
C VAL A 655 19.91 -17.50 8.56
N ALA A 656 19.16 -16.74 7.77
CA ALA A 656 19.24 -16.71 6.30
C ALA A 656 20.18 -15.59 5.85
N MET A 657 21.01 -15.85 4.85
CA MET A 657 21.91 -14.86 4.25
C MET A 657 21.24 -14.16 3.07
N GLN A 658 21.00 -12.86 3.22
CA GLN A 658 20.67 -11.98 2.11
C GLN A 658 21.97 -11.40 1.55
N LYS A 659 22.39 -11.91 0.39
CA LYS A 659 23.60 -11.47 -0.31
C LYS A 659 23.25 -10.39 -1.32
N SER A 660 23.96 -9.26 -1.27
CA SER A 660 23.93 -8.19 -2.28
C SER A 660 25.35 -7.90 -2.75
N SER A 661 25.48 -7.24 -3.90
CA SER A 661 26.80 -6.82 -4.42
C SER A 661 26.65 -5.54 -5.18
N ARG A 662 27.49 -4.54 -4.86
CA ARG A 662 27.50 -3.24 -5.52
C ARG A 662 27.60 -3.36 -7.05
N ARG A 663 28.38 -4.34 -7.55
CA ARG A 663 28.53 -4.61 -9.00
C ARG A 663 27.29 -5.16 -9.68
N ARG A 664 26.40 -5.81 -8.92
CA ARG A 664 25.15 -6.40 -9.41
C ARG A 664 23.94 -5.52 -9.16
N ASN A 665 24.12 -4.38 -8.48
CA ASN A 665 23.04 -3.42 -8.28
C ASN A 665 22.55 -2.89 -9.63
N HIS A 666 21.24 -2.73 -9.76
CA HIS A 666 20.63 -2.29 -11.00
C HIS A 666 21.04 -0.84 -11.30
N PRO A 667 21.55 -0.49 -12.50
CA PRO A 667 22.11 0.83 -12.77
C PRO A 667 21.16 2.01 -12.50
N LEU A 668 19.87 1.85 -12.81
CA LEU A 668 18.86 2.87 -12.54
C LEU A 668 18.60 3.07 -11.03
N VAL A 669 18.67 1.99 -10.24
CA VAL A 669 18.51 2.05 -8.78
C VAL A 669 19.72 2.75 -8.17
N THR A 670 20.94 2.40 -8.59
CA THR A 670 22.16 3.10 -8.19
C THR A 670 22.09 4.59 -8.51
N GLN A 671 21.68 4.96 -9.72
CA GLN A 671 21.54 6.36 -10.11
C GLN A 671 20.49 7.11 -9.26
N MET A 672 19.41 6.44 -8.87
CA MET A 672 18.35 7.02 -8.03
C MET A 672 18.86 7.28 -6.61
N VAL A 673 19.57 6.30 -6.03
CA VAL A 673 20.16 6.40 -4.70
C VAL A 673 21.25 7.47 -4.65
N GLU A 674 22.13 7.55 -5.66
CA GLU A 674 23.15 8.61 -5.72
C GLU A 674 22.55 10.01 -5.75
N LYS A 675 21.53 10.23 -6.60
CA LYS A 675 20.84 11.54 -6.65
C LYS A 675 20.18 11.90 -5.32
N TRP A 676 19.65 10.90 -4.61
CA TRP A 676 19.07 11.10 -3.28
C TRP A 676 20.14 11.46 -2.24
N LEU A 677 21.27 10.73 -2.21
CA LEU A 677 22.40 11.05 -1.35
C LEU A 677 23.02 12.42 -1.63
N ASP A 678 23.13 12.83 -2.89
CA ASP A 678 23.67 14.13 -3.30
C ASP A 678 22.91 15.30 -2.65
N GLY A 679 21.61 15.15 -2.41
CA GLY A 679 20.81 16.14 -1.70
C GLY A 679 21.30 16.37 -0.26
N TYR A 680 21.72 15.32 0.44
CA TYR A 680 22.26 15.38 1.80
C TYR A 680 23.73 15.80 1.82
N ARG A 681 24.54 15.32 0.87
CA ARG A 681 25.96 15.72 0.74
C ARG A 681 26.13 17.23 0.52
N GLN A 682 25.13 17.90 -0.05
CA GLN A 682 25.13 19.36 -0.28
C GLN A 682 24.71 20.19 0.94
N ILE A 683 24.19 19.57 2.01
CA ILE A 683 23.79 20.29 3.23
C ILE A 683 25.04 20.71 4.00
N ARG A 684 25.36 22.01 3.98
CA ARG A 684 26.42 22.57 4.81
C ARG A 684 25.87 22.81 6.22
N PRO A 685 26.57 22.39 7.29
CA PRO A 685 26.17 22.76 8.65
C PRO A 685 26.20 24.29 8.78
N CYS A 686 25.09 24.89 9.22
CA CYS A 686 25.15 26.28 9.70
C CYS A 686 26.05 26.29 10.93
N THR A 687 27.25 26.87 10.80
CA THR A 687 28.08 27.22 11.95
C THR A 687 27.24 28.05 12.90
N ALA A 688 26.90 27.49 14.06
CA ALA A 688 26.40 28.26 15.17
C ALA A 688 27.40 29.40 15.41
N LEU A 689 26.91 30.64 15.39
CA LEU A 689 27.65 31.77 15.90
C LEU A 689 27.93 31.46 17.37
N SER A 690 29.13 30.95 17.64
CA SER A 690 29.71 30.99 18.98
C SER A 690 30.00 32.46 19.24
N ASP A 691 29.19 33.08 20.08
CA ASP A 691 29.52 34.35 20.71
C ASP A 691 30.85 34.15 21.45
N GLY A 692 31.95 34.52 20.80
CA GLY A 692 33.26 34.63 21.41
C GLY A 692 33.29 35.95 22.15
N GLU A 693 33.08 35.90 23.47
CA GLU A 693 33.54 36.95 24.37
C GLU A 693 35.06 37.03 24.20
N GLU A 694 35.54 38.10 23.57
CA GLU A 694 36.95 38.46 23.55
C GLU A 694 37.30 38.99 24.95
N ASP A 695 37.92 38.14 25.76
CA ASP A 695 38.60 38.56 26.99
C ASP A 695 39.76 39.51 26.62
N GLU A 696 39.64 40.76 27.08
CA GLU A 696 40.71 41.75 27.13
C GLU A 696 41.80 41.25 28.08
N ASP A 697 43.03 41.05 27.59
CA ASP A 697 44.22 41.03 28.43
C ASP A 697 45.30 41.93 27.78
N ASP A 698 45.71 42.90 28.59
CA ASP A 698 46.71 43.93 28.36
C ASP A 698 48.08 43.35 27.97
N GLU A 699 48.73 43.91 26.94
CA GLU A 699 50.19 43.98 26.90
C GLU A 699 50.65 45.36 26.37
N ASP A 700 51.54 45.95 27.16
CA ASP A 700 52.13 47.28 27.09
C ASP A 700 52.83 47.62 25.75
N GLU A 701 52.53 48.80 25.18
CA GLU A 701 53.51 49.79 24.65
C GLU A 701 52.88 51.17 24.37
#